data_AF-I2K6N5-F1
#
_entry.id   AF-I2K6N5-F1
#
_cell.length_a   1.000
_cell.length_b   1.000
_cell.length_c   1.000
_cell.angle_alpha   90.00
_cell.angle_beta   90.00
_cell.angle_gamma   90.00
#
_symmetry.space_group_name_H-M   'P 1'
#
loop_
_entity.id
_entity.type
_entity.pdbx_description
1 polymer ?
#
loop_
_entity_poly.entity_id
_entity_poly.type
_entity_poly.pdbx_seq_one_letter_code
_entity_poly.pdbx_strand_id
1 'polypeptide(L)'
;MISKILKSTVTLSLLSTAAFSAADYDKTPPFSMDKLEAVKIKGKTAYQPKADYSMFVNYELGMHCVGFDMSYCCVIPPYNSIQSQAIRVGKGSSLPKLMTPNDNVKLFAYTRDNSYSEGNKMKYWMVAKDADGDGHLDSPGDNVANYVWTHLFIYKDLEGTMPAGVTEKDRLRVGRQIQVKVDHGPSGAPMTGYMTYAGKDGGNVVMTDTLVPPVKDVKLVLTASHLWDALGLPLTAFNDSTRKGSLRTVTERDFQPFQYSTVELHTDAGQQIKQPDGSAVSYFGTNPVDIPNCYSCHSRTGKAAQMARDEGLKQGDQEYDYWKSYPDTSEYMARLSEGSINILSLHDKHHGTTFLSDYRPDAPAQRLGKVGFVNCTDCHGDNVSGNLQEPRVTASGYKTVKAKPLSEAVHGFHLAMVPMPDAAGRSQSCQSCHPTHFQNPNMNDDTNPFRVTDRYGEARFSKGDIRKSGGGCYVRRDAHSNPNAKPPFFLNAYGKWQLENVATKDEHGKDAGELRGLYCTNCHTKVAQALYAADDLTNDSKQEGKTLRNKSLKEMVAGITGGDMKKFASWADPKSAGEKDEVLSYYTDHKSATLVKNVGKDGKLDLKPWNHKTGGDVPYSAASAGNDWWLSASEPHCADCHLAPFVEQDTGGKYFPIDQPNKYSLYRYSKAHGNLACQTCHESTHGLYSTRYDGDERSVDVTTHQQALQYSPDGKYTGPVTCTACHTVNNNGVPVQLEGTEYANDYWASVTLAHFMREGDQKLSVKELVKKYPYKKSAQIVKEGWK
;
A
#
# COMPACT_ATOMS: atom_id res chain seq x y z
N MET A 1 17.35 42.25 56.48
CA MET A 1 18.45 41.24 56.38
C MET A 1 17.84 39.92 55.93
N ILE A 2 18.33 39.42 54.79
CA ILE A 2 18.27 38.04 54.26
C ILE A 2 16.89 37.38 54.14
N SER A 3 16.42 37.24 52.89
CA SER A 3 15.53 36.13 52.48
C SER A 3 16.15 35.40 51.29
N LYS A 4 16.13 34.07 51.38
CA LYS A 4 16.83 33.10 50.54
C LYS A 4 16.11 32.90 49.19
N ILE A 5 16.89 32.91 48.11
CA ILE A 5 16.48 32.41 46.78
C ILE A 5 17.06 31.00 46.62
N LEU A 6 16.19 30.01 46.41
CA LEU A 6 16.54 28.67 45.93
C LEU A 6 16.70 28.72 44.41
N LYS A 7 17.87 28.30 43.93
CA LYS A 7 18.20 28.14 42.51
C LYS A 7 17.57 26.85 41.97
N SER A 8 16.79 26.96 40.90
CA SER A 8 16.39 25.87 40.01
C SER A 8 17.48 25.68 38.95
N THR A 9 18.03 24.48 38.86
CA THR A 9 19.02 24.08 37.87
C THR A 9 18.30 23.66 36.59
N VAL A 10 18.39 24.49 35.54
CA VAL A 10 17.98 24.12 34.18
C VAL A 10 19.17 23.38 33.55
N THR A 11 19.00 22.09 33.29
CA THR A 11 19.98 21.28 32.55
C THR A 11 19.84 21.62 31.06
N LEU A 12 20.71 22.51 30.58
CA LEU A 12 20.86 22.83 29.17
C LEU A 12 21.61 21.66 28.49
N SER A 13 20.90 20.77 27.79
CA SER A 13 21.53 19.79 26.92
C SER A 13 22.11 20.51 25.69
N LEU A 14 23.42 20.75 25.72
CA LEU A 14 24.16 21.21 24.55
C LEU A 14 23.99 20.18 23.42
N LEU A 15 23.44 20.62 22.29
CA LEU A 15 23.64 19.95 21.00
C LEU A 15 25.14 20.01 20.68
N SER A 16 25.88 18.96 21.05
CA SER A 16 27.15 18.66 20.42
C SER A 16 26.85 18.20 18.99
N THR A 17 27.10 19.07 18.02
CA THR A 17 27.34 18.62 16.65
C THR A 17 28.66 17.84 16.66
N ALA A 18 28.58 16.55 16.99
CA ALA A 18 29.68 15.64 16.76
C ALA A 18 29.91 15.62 15.24
N ALA A 19 30.96 16.30 14.79
CA ALA A 19 31.52 16.07 13.48
C ALA A 19 32.05 14.63 13.49
N PHE A 20 31.22 13.69 13.03
CA PHE A 20 31.60 12.29 12.90
C PHE A 20 32.73 12.21 11.87
N SER A 21 33.93 11.86 12.34
CA SER A 21 35.02 11.38 11.50
C SER A 21 34.50 10.20 10.70
N ALA A 22 34.36 10.38 9.39
CA ALA A 22 33.76 9.41 8.51
C ALA A 22 34.67 8.18 8.36
N ALA A 23 34.33 7.11 9.08
CA ALA A 23 34.87 5.79 8.79
C ALA A 23 34.59 5.45 7.31
N ASP A 24 35.53 4.79 6.65
CA ASP A 24 35.25 4.21 5.34
C ASP A 24 34.16 3.13 5.49
N TYR A 25 33.15 3.16 4.62
CA TYR A 25 32.04 2.20 4.67
C TYR A 25 32.46 0.84 4.12
N ASP A 26 31.76 -0.21 4.53
CA ASP A 26 31.98 -1.56 4.02
C ASP A 26 31.49 -1.64 2.57
N LYS A 27 32.41 -1.90 1.64
CA LYS A 27 32.14 -2.01 0.20
C LYS A 27 31.61 -3.38 -0.20
N THR A 28 31.65 -4.35 0.72
CA THR A 28 31.27 -5.73 0.44
C THR A 28 29.76 -5.91 0.43
N PRO A 29 29.23 -6.83 -0.40
CA PRO A 29 27.82 -7.16 -0.38
C PRO A 29 27.47 -7.95 0.90
N PRO A 30 26.23 -7.83 1.41
CA PRO A 30 25.77 -8.51 2.62
C PRO A 30 25.42 -9.99 2.40
N PHE A 31 25.99 -10.64 1.38
CA PHE A 31 25.67 -12.00 0.96
C PHE A 31 26.87 -12.68 0.30
N SER A 32 26.89 -14.00 0.32
CA SER A 32 27.91 -14.81 -0.37
C SER A 32 27.48 -15.25 -1.77
N MET A 33 28.45 -15.75 -2.55
CA MET A 33 28.26 -16.30 -3.91
C MET A 33 28.48 -17.81 -3.97
N ASP A 34 28.58 -18.46 -2.82
CA ASP A 34 28.94 -19.87 -2.65
C ASP A 34 27.99 -20.85 -3.35
N LYS A 35 26.74 -20.44 -3.58
CA LYS A 35 25.73 -21.23 -4.30
C LYS A 35 25.58 -20.87 -5.78
N LEU A 36 26.41 -19.97 -6.30
CA LEU A 36 26.38 -19.56 -7.71
C LEU A 36 27.45 -20.30 -8.52
N GLU A 37 27.16 -20.54 -9.80
CA GLU A 37 28.12 -21.16 -10.71
C GLU A 37 29.28 -20.20 -10.98
N ALA A 38 30.50 -20.62 -10.62
CA ALA A 38 31.71 -19.87 -10.90
C ALA A 38 32.17 -20.08 -12.35
N VAL A 39 32.40 -18.99 -13.06
CA VAL A 39 32.84 -18.97 -14.47
C VAL A 39 34.07 -18.08 -14.65
N LYS A 40 34.76 -18.23 -15.78
CA LYS A 40 35.90 -17.38 -16.17
C LYS A 40 35.47 -16.39 -17.25
N ILE A 41 35.49 -15.10 -16.92
CA ILE A 41 35.24 -14.02 -17.87
C ILE A 41 36.53 -13.21 -18.02
N LYS A 42 37.13 -13.23 -19.22
CA LYS A 42 38.41 -12.57 -19.50
C LYS A 42 39.50 -12.93 -18.46
N GLY A 43 39.56 -14.19 -18.05
CA GLY A 43 40.54 -14.71 -17.06
C GLY A 43 40.21 -14.45 -15.59
N LYS A 44 39.21 -13.59 -15.28
CA LYS A 44 38.76 -13.34 -13.90
C LYS A 44 37.63 -14.28 -13.50
N THR A 45 37.57 -14.65 -12.22
CA THR A 45 36.42 -15.38 -11.66
C THR A 45 35.21 -14.46 -11.61
N ALA A 46 34.07 -14.98 -12.05
CA ALA A 46 32.76 -14.35 -11.96
C ALA A 46 31.72 -15.42 -11.60
N TYR A 47 30.50 -15.00 -11.26
CA TYR A 47 29.41 -15.86 -10.83
C TYR A 47 28.17 -15.62 -11.66
N GLN A 48 27.58 -16.68 -12.20
CA GLN A 48 26.38 -16.60 -13.02
C GLN A 48 25.11 -16.48 -12.17
N PRO A 49 24.06 -15.82 -12.67
CA PRO A 49 22.71 -15.97 -12.14
C PRO A 49 22.27 -17.44 -12.13
N LYS A 50 21.42 -17.81 -11.17
CA LYS A 50 20.91 -19.19 -10.99
C LYS A 50 20.02 -19.67 -12.14
N ALA A 51 19.34 -18.76 -12.82
CA ALA A 51 18.30 -19.03 -13.79
C ALA A 51 18.61 -18.40 -15.15
N ASP A 52 17.87 -18.79 -16.20
CA ASP A 52 17.93 -18.10 -17.51
C ASP A 52 16.94 -16.92 -17.59
N TYR A 53 15.89 -16.99 -16.77
CA TYR A 53 14.90 -15.94 -16.59
C TYR A 53 14.65 -15.72 -15.11
N SER A 54 14.41 -14.46 -14.73
CA SER A 54 13.92 -14.09 -13.41
C SER A 54 12.66 -13.27 -13.56
N MET A 55 11.63 -13.61 -12.79
CA MET A 55 10.37 -12.89 -12.80
C MET A 55 10.11 -12.33 -11.40
N PHE A 56 9.74 -11.07 -11.34
CA PHE A 56 9.47 -10.38 -10.10
C PHE A 56 7.97 -10.24 -9.99
N VAL A 57 7.38 -10.91 -9.01
CA VAL A 57 5.92 -10.90 -8.81
C VAL A 57 5.62 -10.04 -7.60
N ASN A 58 4.82 -9.01 -7.83
CA ASN A 58 4.40 -8.04 -6.83
C ASN A 58 2.88 -7.93 -6.83
N TYR A 59 2.36 -7.17 -5.88
CA TYR A 59 0.97 -6.80 -5.86
C TYR A 59 0.85 -5.29 -5.70
N GLU A 60 -0.15 -4.74 -6.37
CA GLU A 60 -0.27 -3.30 -6.61
C GLU A 60 -0.80 -2.54 -5.40
N LEU A 61 -1.62 -3.21 -4.60
CA LEU A 61 -2.50 -2.55 -3.66
C LEU A 61 -2.31 -3.18 -2.29
N GLY A 62 -1.52 -2.49 -1.46
CA GLY A 62 -1.06 -2.97 -0.16
C GLY A 62 -2.14 -3.44 0.81
N MET A 63 -3.42 -3.09 0.58
CA MET A 63 -4.52 -3.33 1.54
C MET A 63 -5.87 -3.30 0.84
N HIS A 64 -6.43 -4.46 0.46
CA HIS A 64 -7.88 -4.60 0.45
C HIS A 64 -8.25 -5.53 1.58
N CYS A 65 -8.71 -4.95 2.68
CA CYS A 65 -9.35 -5.74 3.70
C CYS A 65 -10.73 -6.13 3.15
N VAL A 66 -10.85 -7.35 2.65
CA VAL A 66 -12.05 -7.85 2.00
C VAL A 66 -13.04 -8.27 3.07
N GLY A 67 -14.21 -7.62 3.10
CA GLY A 67 -15.38 -8.23 3.73
C GLY A 67 -15.79 -9.43 2.89
N PHE A 68 -15.75 -10.65 3.40
CA PHE A 68 -16.20 -11.81 2.62
C PHE A 68 -17.71 -12.02 2.73
N ASP A 69 -18.34 -11.63 3.85
CA ASP A 69 -19.80 -11.73 3.99
C ASP A 69 -20.52 -10.63 3.20
N MET A 70 -20.03 -9.39 3.17
CA MET A 70 -20.59 -8.21 2.46
C MET A 70 -22.12 -8.08 2.44
N SER A 71 -22.87 -8.75 3.33
CA SER A 71 -24.32 -8.77 3.21
C SER A 71 -24.83 -7.35 3.41
N TYR A 72 -24.44 -6.74 4.54
CA TYR A 72 -25.04 -5.51 5.03
C TYR A 72 -24.33 -4.26 4.56
N CYS A 73 -23.00 -4.25 4.68
CA CYS A 73 -22.20 -3.09 4.35
C CYS A 73 -20.77 -3.50 3.99
N CYS A 74 -20.06 -2.62 3.30
CA CYS A 74 -18.63 -2.78 3.07
C CYS A 74 -17.93 -1.42 3.13
N VAL A 75 -16.72 -1.42 3.68
CA VAL A 75 -15.84 -0.23 3.67
C VAL A 75 -15.19 -0.08 2.30
N ILE A 76 -14.58 -1.15 1.77
CA ILE A 76 -13.89 -1.16 0.45
C ILE A 76 -14.13 -2.51 -0.25
N PRO A 77 -14.51 -2.54 -1.55
CA PRO A 77 -14.77 -3.78 -2.29
C PRO A 77 -13.49 -4.60 -2.54
N PRO A 78 -13.59 -5.90 -2.89
CA PRO A 78 -12.42 -6.71 -3.26
C PRO A 78 -11.66 -6.12 -4.46
N TYR A 79 -10.36 -5.89 -4.30
CA TYR A 79 -9.51 -5.39 -5.39
C TYR A 79 -8.01 -5.67 -5.12
N ASN A 80 -7.49 -6.81 -5.58
CA ASN A 80 -6.06 -7.13 -5.46
C ASN A 80 -5.45 -7.40 -6.83
N SER A 81 -4.34 -6.75 -7.18
CA SER A 81 -3.70 -6.98 -8.49
C SER A 81 -2.42 -7.77 -8.37
N ILE A 82 -2.13 -8.63 -9.34
CA ILE A 82 -0.82 -9.27 -9.50
C ILE A 82 -0.07 -8.50 -10.57
N GLN A 83 1.10 -7.97 -10.23
CA GLN A 83 1.99 -7.27 -11.15
C GLN A 83 3.28 -8.04 -11.34
N SER A 84 3.86 -7.98 -12.54
CA SER A 84 5.14 -8.63 -12.79
C SER A 84 6.02 -7.95 -13.83
N GLN A 85 7.34 -8.06 -13.62
CA GLN A 85 8.35 -7.86 -14.66
C GLN A 85 9.14 -9.14 -14.86
N ALA A 86 9.22 -9.63 -16.09
CA ALA A 86 10.06 -10.76 -16.46
C ALA A 86 11.36 -10.25 -17.10
N ILE A 87 12.50 -10.83 -16.71
CA ILE A 87 13.83 -10.47 -17.19
C ILE A 87 14.49 -11.73 -17.72
N ARG A 88 14.94 -11.71 -18.97
CA ARG A 88 15.94 -12.67 -19.44
C ARG A 88 17.29 -12.25 -18.88
N VAL A 89 17.92 -13.11 -18.10
CA VAL A 89 19.14 -12.75 -17.38
C VAL A 89 20.30 -12.57 -18.36
N GLY A 90 21.26 -11.74 -17.98
CA GLY A 90 22.52 -11.59 -18.69
C GLY A 90 23.55 -12.59 -18.15
N LYS A 91 23.89 -13.61 -18.95
CA LYS A 91 24.99 -14.54 -18.68
C LYS A 91 26.29 -14.13 -19.36
N GLY A 92 27.43 -14.36 -18.69
CA GLY A 92 28.74 -13.91 -19.14
C GLY A 92 28.80 -12.38 -19.28
N SER A 93 29.15 -11.89 -20.46
CA SER A 93 29.19 -10.44 -20.74
C SER A 93 27.89 -9.88 -21.32
N SER A 94 26.86 -10.71 -21.54
CA SER A 94 25.58 -10.25 -22.07
C SER A 94 24.81 -9.42 -21.04
N LEU A 95 24.05 -8.43 -21.50
CA LEU A 95 23.20 -7.60 -20.65
C LEU A 95 21.84 -8.29 -20.43
N PRO A 96 21.22 -8.15 -19.25
CA PRO A 96 19.86 -8.60 -19.03
C PRO A 96 18.88 -7.82 -19.92
N LYS A 97 17.74 -8.42 -20.21
CA LYS A 97 16.69 -7.82 -21.03
C LYS A 97 15.33 -7.95 -20.35
N LEU A 98 14.67 -6.82 -20.13
CA LEU A 98 13.26 -6.79 -19.74
C LEU A 98 12.41 -7.36 -20.87
N MET A 99 11.59 -8.36 -20.54
CA MET A 99 10.77 -9.11 -21.49
C MET A 99 9.43 -8.42 -21.72
N THR A 100 9.04 -8.34 -22.99
CA THR A 100 7.83 -7.67 -23.46
C THR A 100 7.08 -8.55 -24.47
N PRO A 101 5.84 -8.21 -24.86
CA PRO A 101 5.15 -8.93 -25.94
C PRO A 101 5.94 -8.99 -27.25
N ASN A 102 6.78 -7.98 -27.54
CA ASN A 102 7.65 -7.95 -28.73
C ASN A 102 8.72 -9.06 -28.75
N ASP A 103 8.90 -9.74 -27.61
CA ASP A 103 9.81 -10.88 -27.46
C ASP A 103 9.09 -12.22 -27.68
N ASN A 104 7.84 -12.21 -28.16
CA ASN A 104 6.98 -13.37 -28.37
C ASN A 104 6.75 -14.19 -27.09
N VAL A 105 6.50 -13.49 -25.98
CA VAL A 105 6.19 -14.08 -24.67
C VAL A 105 4.91 -13.49 -24.08
N LYS A 106 4.27 -14.25 -23.19
CA LYS A 106 3.15 -13.83 -22.34
C LYS A 106 3.37 -14.33 -20.93
N LEU A 107 2.77 -13.66 -19.95
CA LEU A 107 2.79 -14.12 -18.56
C LEU A 107 1.44 -14.71 -18.17
N PHE A 108 1.46 -15.89 -17.56
CA PHE A 108 0.28 -16.58 -17.04
C PHE A 108 0.30 -16.51 -15.50
N ALA A 109 -0.75 -15.96 -14.89
CA ALA A 109 -0.85 -15.78 -13.45
C ALA A 109 -1.97 -16.63 -12.84
N TYR A 110 -1.76 -17.10 -11.61
CA TYR A 110 -2.75 -17.76 -10.77
C TYR A 110 -2.39 -17.60 -9.29
N THR A 111 -3.37 -17.71 -8.39
CA THR A 111 -3.09 -17.79 -6.95
C THR A 111 -3.19 -19.23 -6.49
N ARG A 112 -2.15 -19.74 -5.83
CA ARG A 112 -2.15 -21.14 -5.37
C ARG A 112 -3.28 -21.34 -4.37
N ASP A 113 -4.05 -22.41 -4.58
CA ASP A 113 -5.13 -22.79 -3.67
C ASP A 113 -6.18 -21.68 -3.48
N ASN A 114 -6.37 -20.80 -4.48
CA ASN A 114 -7.35 -19.72 -4.43
C ASN A 114 -7.82 -19.36 -5.86
N SER A 115 -8.48 -20.31 -6.49
CA SER A 115 -8.88 -20.25 -7.91
C SER A 115 -10.27 -19.66 -8.15
N TYR A 116 -11.09 -19.57 -7.10
CA TYR A 116 -12.42 -18.98 -7.13
C TYR A 116 -12.69 -18.20 -5.84
N SER A 117 -13.67 -17.30 -5.92
CA SER A 117 -14.07 -16.41 -4.83
C SER A 117 -15.56 -16.50 -4.50
N GLU A 118 -16.38 -16.97 -5.43
CA GLU A 118 -17.82 -17.12 -5.25
C GLU A 118 -18.25 -18.26 -4.32
N GLY A 119 -19.57 -18.39 -4.13
CA GLY A 119 -20.18 -19.50 -3.39
C GLY A 119 -19.87 -19.47 -1.89
N ASN A 120 -18.96 -20.34 -1.44
CA ASN A 120 -18.68 -20.55 -0.02
C ASN A 120 -17.53 -19.71 0.55
N LYS A 121 -16.96 -18.82 -0.27
CA LYS A 121 -15.84 -17.94 0.10
C LYS A 121 -16.22 -16.48 0.22
N MET A 122 -17.14 -15.96 -0.60
CA MET A 122 -17.54 -14.56 -0.56
C MET A 122 -18.94 -14.34 -1.13
N LYS A 123 -19.81 -13.59 -0.41
CA LYS A 123 -21.16 -13.28 -0.92
C LYS A 123 -21.22 -12.11 -1.89
N TYR A 124 -20.16 -11.33 -2.06
CA TYR A 124 -20.04 -10.18 -2.98
C TYR A 124 -20.84 -10.32 -4.30
N TRP A 125 -20.76 -11.51 -4.92
CA TRP A 125 -21.43 -11.84 -6.18
C TRP A 125 -22.95 -12.03 -6.10
N MET A 126 -23.46 -12.39 -4.93
CA MET A 126 -24.85 -12.80 -4.69
C MET A 126 -25.66 -11.76 -3.91
N VAL A 127 -25.03 -10.71 -3.40
CA VAL A 127 -25.73 -9.65 -2.68
C VAL A 127 -26.38 -8.73 -3.69
N ALA A 128 -27.71 -8.74 -3.74
CA ALA A 128 -28.49 -7.93 -4.68
C ALA A 128 -28.29 -6.43 -4.41
N LYS A 129 -28.07 -5.66 -5.48
CA LYS A 129 -27.97 -4.20 -5.45
C LYS A 129 -28.26 -3.67 -6.86
N ASP A 130 -29.14 -2.68 -6.93
CA ASP A 130 -29.57 -1.98 -8.16
C ASP A 130 -28.37 -1.34 -8.86
N ALA A 131 -27.81 -2.03 -9.86
CA ALA A 131 -26.60 -1.59 -10.55
C ALA A 131 -26.92 -0.65 -11.72
N ASP A 132 -28.05 -0.86 -12.39
CA ASP A 132 -28.48 -0.07 -13.54
C ASP A 132 -29.23 1.23 -13.16
N GLY A 133 -29.75 1.31 -11.94
CA GLY A 133 -30.43 2.45 -11.37
C GLY A 133 -31.92 2.52 -11.71
N ASP A 134 -32.56 1.39 -12.01
CA ASP A 134 -33.99 1.33 -12.35
C ASP A 134 -34.93 1.24 -11.13
N GLY A 135 -34.36 1.09 -9.93
CA GLY A 135 -35.09 0.99 -8.66
C GLY A 135 -35.53 -0.43 -8.30
N HIS A 136 -35.18 -1.43 -9.12
CA HIS A 136 -35.39 -2.83 -8.90
C HIS A 136 -34.09 -3.55 -8.51
N LEU A 137 -34.20 -4.83 -8.14
CA LEU A 137 -33.06 -5.65 -7.66
C LEU A 137 -33.00 -7.02 -8.36
N ASP A 138 -33.75 -7.18 -9.45
CA ASP A 138 -33.95 -8.42 -10.19
C ASP A 138 -33.43 -8.34 -11.63
N SER A 139 -32.84 -7.22 -12.05
CA SER A 139 -32.22 -7.10 -13.36
C SER A 139 -30.98 -7.99 -13.47
N PRO A 140 -30.71 -8.59 -14.65
CA PRO A 140 -29.47 -9.33 -14.88
C PRO A 140 -28.26 -8.43 -14.65
N GLY A 141 -27.53 -8.67 -13.55
CA GLY A 141 -26.39 -7.84 -13.15
C GLY A 141 -26.58 -7.06 -11.85
N ASP A 142 -27.78 -7.07 -11.26
CA ASP A 142 -28.06 -6.41 -9.98
C ASP A 142 -27.40 -7.13 -8.81
N ASN A 143 -26.13 -6.81 -8.60
CA ASN A 143 -25.35 -7.28 -7.47
C ASN A 143 -24.28 -6.26 -7.08
N VAL A 144 -23.76 -6.40 -5.87
CA VAL A 144 -22.70 -5.54 -5.33
C VAL A 144 -21.47 -5.53 -6.24
N ALA A 145 -21.14 -6.65 -6.88
CA ALA A 145 -19.96 -6.75 -7.73
C ALA A 145 -20.00 -5.87 -8.98
N ASN A 146 -21.18 -5.63 -9.51
CA ASN A 146 -21.38 -4.66 -10.57
C ASN A 146 -21.57 -3.24 -10.02
N TYR A 147 -22.37 -3.08 -8.97
CA TYR A 147 -22.77 -1.78 -8.43
C TYR A 147 -21.58 -0.87 -8.07
N VAL A 148 -20.59 -1.39 -7.36
CA VAL A 148 -19.52 -0.57 -6.76
C VAL A 148 -18.60 0.10 -7.79
N TRP A 149 -18.57 -0.38 -9.04
CA TRP A 149 -17.69 0.13 -10.10
C TRP A 149 -18.39 1.04 -11.12
N THR A 150 -19.69 1.29 -10.97
CA THR A 150 -20.53 2.02 -11.95
C THR A 150 -20.11 3.47 -12.24
N HIS A 151 -19.26 4.05 -11.38
CA HIS A 151 -18.68 5.37 -11.59
C HIS A 151 -17.55 5.36 -12.65
N LEU A 152 -16.90 4.21 -12.87
CA LEU A 152 -15.84 4.05 -13.86
C LEU A 152 -16.42 3.69 -15.24
N PHE A 153 -15.79 4.21 -16.30
CA PHE A 153 -16.18 3.92 -17.67
C PHE A 153 -15.01 3.95 -18.65
N ILE A 154 -15.23 3.37 -19.83
CA ILE A 154 -14.38 3.51 -21.01
C ILE A 154 -15.24 3.89 -22.22
N TYR A 155 -14.60 4.32 -23.32
CA TYR A 155 -15.30 4.53 -24.59
C TYR A 155 -15.10 3.39 -25.59
N LYS A 156 -13.99 2.65 -25.49
CA LYS A 156 -13.66 1.59 -26.45
C LYS A 156 -12.85 0.45 -25.84
N ASP A 157 -11.71 0.78 -25.23
CA ASP A 157 -10.74 -0.20 -24.73
C ASP A 157 -9.99 0.32 -23.50
N LEU A 158 -9.29 -0.58 -22.81
CA LEU A 158 -8.47 -0.28 -21.63
C LEU A 158 -7.11 0.34 -21.97
N GLU A 159 -6.85 0.65 -23.25
CA GLU A 159 -5.77 1.56 -23.66
C GLU A 159 -6.17 3.04 -23.47
N GLY A 160 -7.44 3.30 -23.13
CA GLY A 160 -7.96 4.64 -22.92
C GLY A 160 -8.31 5.38 -24.21
N THR A 161 -8.62 4.63 -25.28
CA THR A 161 -9.01 5.19 -26.57
C THR A 161 -10.35 5.92 -26.47
N MET A 162 -10.37 7.16 -26.94
CA MET A 162 -11.57 7.98 -27.10
C MET A 162 -11.79 8.24 -28.59
N PRO A 163 -12.74 7.54 -29.25
CA PRO A 163 -13.05 7.79 -30.65
C PRO A 163 -13.51 9.23 -30.90
N ALA A 164 -13.31 9.74 -32.12
CA ALA A 164 -13.72 11.10 -32.45
C ALA A 164 -15.25 11.25 -32.40
N GLY A 165 -15.73 12.33 -31.76
CA GLY A 165 -17.16 12.66 -31.70
C GLY A 165 -17.98 11.89 -30.66
N VAL A 166 -17.34 11.08 -29.80
CA VAL A 166 -18.04 10.40 -28.69
C VAL A 166 -18.64 11.39 -27.70
N THR A 167 -19.75 10.97 -27.10
CA THR A 167 -20.53 11.71 -26.11
C THR A 167 -20.77 10.85 -24.88
N GLU A 168 -21.35 11.40 -23.82
CA GLU A 168 -21.66 10.65 -22.60
C GLU A 168 -22.54 9.40 -22.83
N LYS A 169 -23.32 9.38 -23.92
CA LYS A 169 -24.17 8.23 -24.29
C LYS A 169 -23.35 7.03 -24.79
N ASP A 170 -22.13 7.27 -25.26
CA ASP A 170 -21.22 6.25 -25.78
C ASP A 170 -20.34 5.64 -24.68
N ARG A 171 -20.48 6.10 -23.44
CA ARG A 171 -19.74 5.57 -22.29
C ARG A 171 -20.17 4.14 -21.99
N LEU A 172 -19.20 3.25 -21.90
CA LEU A 172 -19.36 1.89 -21.44
C LEU A 172 -18.96 1.83 -19.96
N ARG A 173 -19.95 1.89 -19.06
CA ARG A 173 -19.70 1.83 -17.61
C ARG A 173 -19.43 0.41 -17.15
N VAL A 174 -18.42 0.28 -16.30
CA VAL A 174 -18.12 -0.99 -15.61
C VAL A 174 -19.28 -1.29 -14.65
N GLY A 175 -19.76 -2.52 -14.64
CA GLY A 175 -20.95 -2.93 -13.88
C GLY A 175 -22.29 -2.64 -14.55
N ARG A 176 -22.32 -1.99 -15.72
CA ARG A 176 -23.55 -1.75 -16.50
C ARG A 176 -23.44 -2.32 -17.91
N GLN A 177 -22.92 -1.53 -18.85
CA GLN A 177 -22.67 -1.99 -20.22
C GLN A 177 -21.60 -3.09 -20.24
N ILE A 178 -20.65 -3.02 -19.31
CA ILE A 178 -19.60 -4.03 -19.14
C ILE A 178 -19.82 -4.70 -17.78
N GLN A 179 -20.57 -5.79 -17.77
CA GLN A 179 -20.80 -6.58 -16.56
C GLN A 179 -19.49 -7.20 -16.06
N VAL A 180 -19.23 -7.09 -14.75
CA VAL A 180 -18.11 -7.75 -14.09
C VAL A 180 -18.43 -9.24 -14.02
N LYS A 181 -17.56 -10.06 -14.61
CA LYS A 181 -17.74 -11.52 -14.59
C LYS A 181 -17.38 -12.05 -13.21
N VAL A 182 -18.07 -13.10 -12.79
CA VAL A 182 -17.73 -13.82 -11.56
C VAL A 182 -16.28 -14.30 -11.61
N ASP A 183 -15.57 -14.16 -10.49
CA ASP A 183 -14.14 -14.48 -10.35
C ASP A 183 -13.22 -13.70 -11.31
N HIS A 184 -13.66 -12.51 -11.74
CA HIS A 184 -12.86 -11.56 -12.50
C HIS A 184 -12.81 -10.21 -11.79
N GLY A 185 -11.72 -9.47 -12.01
CA GLY A 185 -11.64 -8.07 -11.63
C GLY A 185 -12.49 -7.17 -12.53
N PRO A 186 -12.72 -5.91 -12.16
CA PRO A 186 -13.50 -4.94 -12.95
C PRO A 186 -12.87 -4.63 -14.32
N SER A 187 -11.58 -4.92 -14.49
CA SER A 187 -10.87 -4.85 -15.78
C SER A 187 -11.18 -6.03 -16.71
N GLY A 188 -11.86 -7.07 -16.22
CA GLY A 188 -12.03 -8.35 -16.92
C GLY A 188 -10.85 -9.32 -16.74
N ALA A 189 -9.88 -9.02 -15.88
CA ALA A 189 -8.80 -9.96 -15.55
C ALA A 189 -9.33 -11.16 -14.74
N PRO A 190 -9.13 -12.41 -15.18
CA PRO A 190 -9.55 -13.60 -14.41
C PRO A 190 -8.62 -13.86 -13.22
N MET A 191 -9.12 -14.52 -12.17
CA MET A 191 -8.28 -15.01 -11.06
C MET A 191 -7.16 -15.97 -11.50
N THR A 192 -7.33 -16.63 -12.65
CA THR A 192 -6.30 -17.45 -13.31
C THR A 192 -6.32 -17.20 -14.81
N GLY A 193 -5.20 -16.77 -15.39
CA GLY A 193 -5.13 -16.48 -16.82
C GLY A 193 -3.92 -15.65 -17.24
N TYR A 194 -3.93 -15.23 -18.51
CA TYR A 194 -2.87 -14.38 -19.05
C TYR A 194 -3.00 -12.92 -18.59
N MET A 195 -1.86 -12.34 -18.21
CA MET A 195 -1.73 -10.96 -17.78
C MET A 195 -1.70 -9.99 -18.98
N THR A 196 -2.11 -8.75 -18.76
CA THR A 196 -2.03 -7.68 -19.76
C THR A 196 -0.73 -6.89 -19.61
N TYR A 197 -0.06 -6.55 -20.71
CA TYR A 197 1.15 -5.73 -20.67
C TYR A 197 0.83 -4.23 -20.81
N ALA A 198 1.22 -3.44 -19.81
CA ALA A 198 1.20 -1.98 -19.85
C ALA A 198 2.41 -1.44 -20.63
N GLY A 199 2.14 -0.70 -21.71
CA GLY A 199 3.15 -0.06 -22.55
C GLY A 199 3.83 1.13 -21.85
N LYS A 200 4.49 2.00 -22.64
CA LYS A 200 5.23 3.17 -22.13
C LYS A 200 4.36 4.21 -21.38
N ASP A 201 3.07 4.27 -21.71
CA ASP A 201 2.11 5.23 -21.20
C ASP A 201 1.27 4.68 -20.03
N GLY A 202 1.57 3.46 -19.57
CA GLY A 202 0.75 2.74 -18.59
C GLY A 202 -0.29 1.85 -19.26
N GLY A 203 -1.22 1.32 -18.45
CA GLY A 203 -2.28 0.43 -18.92
C GLY A 203 -3.49 0.46 -17.98
N ASN A 204 -4.54 -0.28 -18.36
CA ASN A 204 -5.81 -0.32 -17.65
C ASN A 204 -6.38 1.10 -17.39
N VAL A 205 -6.47 1.88 -18.48
CA VAL A 205 -6.91 3.27 -18.42
C VAL A 205 -8.44 3.30 -18.41
N VAL A 206 -9.00 3.76 -17.29
CA VAL A 206 -10.43 4.03 -17.13
C VAL A 206 -10.67 5.53 -17.00
N MET A 207 -11.91 5.96 -17.16
CA MET A 207 -12.33 7.33 -16.95
C MET A 207 -13.36 7.42 -15.83
N THR A 208 -13.37 8.58 -15.17
CA THR A 208 -14.36 8.98 -14.18
C THR A 208 -14.64 10.47 -14.31
N ASP A 209 -15.77 10.93 -13.78
CA ASP A 209 -16.06 12.36 -13.71
C ASP A 209 -15.64 12.91 -12.33
N THR A 210 -15.64 14.24 -12.18
CA THR A 210 -15.19 14.92 -10.95
C THR A 210 -16.34 15.63 -10.23
N LEU A 211 -16.09 16.19 -9.04
CA LEU A 211 -17.01 17.11 -8.37
C LEU A 211 -17.24 18.43 -9.13
N VAL A 212 -16.44 18.72 -10.16
CA VAL A 212 -16.54 19.93 -10.98
C VAL A 212 -17.29 19.57 -12.27
N PRO A 213 -18.60 19.91 -12.42
CA PRO A 213 -19.42 19.38 -13.52
C PRO A 213 -18.90 19.64 -14.94
N PRO A 214 -18.22 20.76 -15.24
CA PRO A 214 -17.60 20.96 -16.55
C PRO A 214 -16.35 20.10 -16.82
N VAL A 215 -15.76 19.47 -15.80
CA VAL A 215 -14.57 18.61 -15.91
C VAL A 215 -15.01 17.15 -15.89
N LYS A 216 -15.09 16.58 -17.09
CA LYS A 216 -15.54 15.22 -17.37
C LYS A 216 -14.42 14.37 -17.97
N ASP A 217 -14.62 13.07 -18.01
CA ASP A 217 -13.73 12.10 -18.67
C ASP A 217 -12.27 12.14 -18.16
N VAL A 218 -12.09 12.32 -16.85
CA VAL A 218 -10.77 12.29 -16.23
C VAL A 218 -10.20 10.88 -16.31
N LYS A 219 -9.05 10.74 -16.97
CA LYS A 219 -8.35 9.46 -17.11
C LYS A 219 -7.66 9.08 -15.82
N LEU A 220 -7.87 7.84 -15.39
CA LEU A 220 -7.13 7.19 -14.30
C LEU A 220 -6.31 6.05 -14.92
N VAL A 221 -4.98 6.16 -14.84
CA VAL A 221 -4.06 5.13 -15.32
C VAL A 221 -3.75 4.20 -14.16
N LEU A 222 -4.38 3.02 -14.15
CA LEU A 222 -4.31 2.13 -12.99
C LEU A 222 -2.98 1.38 -12.96
N THR A 223 -2.48 0.90 -14.10
CA THR A 223 -1.21 0.16 -14.16
C THR A 223 -0.07 1.06 -14.61
N ALA A 224 1.04 1.05 -13.86
CA ALA A 224 2.25 1.78 -14.23
C ALA A 224 2.87 1.22 -15.53
N SER A 225 3.68 2.02 -16.23
CA SER A 225 4.23 1.61 -17.53
C SER A 225 5.15 0.38 -17.43
N HIS A 226 5.39 -0.32 -18.53
CA HIS A 226 6.34 -1.44 -18.64
C HIS A 226 6.16 -2.59 -17.63
N LEU A 227 4.92 -2.89 -17.26
CA LEU A 227 4.56 -3.96 -16.32
C LEU A 227 3.54 -4.90 -16.94
N TRP A 228 3.58 -6.17 -16.54
CA TRP A 228 2.48 -7.10 -16.74
C TRP A 228 1.55 -7.02 -15.54
N ASP A 229 0.24 -7.07 -15.76
CA ASP A 229 -0.75 -6.88 -14.70
C ASP A 229 -1.99 -7.77 -14.88
N ALA A 230 -2.48 -8.28 -13.76
CA ALA A 230 -3.80 -8.89 -13.59
C ALA A 230 -4.55 -8.04 -12.55
N LEU A 231 -5.28 -7.04 -13.04
CA LEU A 231 -5.79 -5.92 -12.24
C LEU A 231 -7.08 -6.25 -11.48
N GLY A 232 -7.09 -5.98 -10.17
CA GLY A 232 -8.31 -5.89 -9.37
C GLY A 232 -9.02 -7.22 -9.11
N LEU A 233 -8.26 -8.30 -8.92
CA LEU A 233 -8.76 -9.65 -8.66
C LEU A 233 -9.56 -9.75 -7.34
N PRO A 234 -10.65 -10.52 -7.32
CA PRO A 234 -11.52 -10.73 -6.16
C PRO A 234 -10.98 -11.83 -5.22
N LEU A 235 -9.72 -11.72 -4.79
CA LEU A 235 -9.08 -12.73 -3.94
C LEU A 235 -9.72 -12.78 -2.53
N THR A 236 -9.64 -13.95 -1.89
CA THR A 236 -10.14 -14.16 -0.52
C THR A 236 -9.04 -14.70 0.40
N ALA A 237 -9.21 -14.57 1.71
CA ALA A 237 -8.30 -15.16 2.70
C ALA A 237 -8.51 -16.68 2.88
N PHE A 238 -9.30 -17.33 2.02
CA PHE A 238 -9.70 -18.72 2.17
C PHE A 238 -9.14 -19.57 1.05
N ASN A 239 -8.51 -20.68 1.43
CA ASN A 239 -7.95 -21.63 0.51
C ASN A 239 -9.02 -22.59 -0.08
N ASP A 240 -8.91 -22.97 -1.36
CA ASP A 240 -9.81 -23.91 -2.05
C ASP A 240 -9.81 -25.28 -1.35
N SER A 241 -8.64 -25.72 -0.90
CA SER A 241 -8.40 -27.04 -0.31
C SER A 241 -9.05 -27.19 1.05
N THR A 242 -9.08 -26.13 1.86
CA THR A 242 -9.62 -26.15 3.23
C THR A 242 -11.07 -25.69 3.30
N ARG A 243 -11.48 -24.77 2.42
CA ARG A 243 -12.84 -24.21 2.45
C ARG A 243 -13.87 -25.17 1.85
N LYS A 244 -14.57 -25.91 2.72
CA LYS A 244 -15.62 -26.87 2.31
C LYS A 244 -17.03 -26.59 2.85
N GLY A 245 -17.17 -25.86 3.95
CA GLY A 245 -18.47 -25.56 4.59
C GLY A 245 -19.25 -24.43 3.90
N SER A 246 -20.42 -24.08 4.44
CA SER A 246 -21.14 -22.84 4.08
C SER A 246 -20.53 -21.64 4.79
N LEU A 247 -20.69 -20.41 4.28
CA LEU A 247 -20.15 -19.21 4.93
C LEU A 247 -20.50 -19.08 6.42
N ARG A 248 -21.62 -19.65 6.89
CA ARG A 248 -21.99 -19.68 8.32
C ARG A 248 -20.97 -20.38 9.21
N THR A 249 -20.21 -21.32 8.66
CA THR A 249 -19.26 -22.15 9.42
C THR A 249 -17.88 -21.53 9.55
N VAL A 250 -17.61 -20.37 8.95
CA VAL A 250 -16.28 -19.75 8.93
C VAL A 250 -15.85 -19.38 10.34
N THR A 251 -14.62 -19.70 10.70
CA THR A 251 -13.96 -19.37 11.96
C THR A 251 -12.68 -18.58 11.69
N GLU A 252 -12.12 -17.97 12.73
CA GLU A 252 -10.82 -17.28 12.64
C GLU A 252 -9.69 -18.21 12.14
N ARG A 253 -9.78 -19.52 12.40
CA ARG A 253 -8.80 -20.51 11.94
C ARG A 253 -8.87 -20.82 10.45
N ASP A 254 -9.95 -20.42 9.77
CA ASP A 254 -10.05 -20.60 8.32
C ASP A 254 -9.22 -19.56 7.54
N PHE A 255 -8.79 -18.47 8.19
CA PHE A 255 -8.00 -17.42 7.55
C PHE A 255 -6.59 -17.88 7.22
N GLN A 256 -6.21 -17.64 5.97
CA GLN A 256 -4.87 -17.80 5.39
C GLN A 256 -4.53 -16.50 4.67
N PRO A 257 -4.10 -15.45 5.38
CA PRO A 257 -4.08 -14.12 4.78
C PRO A 257 -2.98 -13.91 3.74
N PHE A 258 -1.86 -14.66 3.77
CA PHE A 258 -0.76 -14.43 2.84
C PHE A 258 -0.78 -15.43 1.69
N GLN A 259 -1.33 -14.98 0.57
CA GLN A 259 -1.61 -15.81 -0.60
C GLN A 259 -0.40 -15.88 -1.55
N TYR A 260 -0.14 -17.06 -2.12
CA TYR A 260 0.94 -17.26 -3.10
C TYR A 260 0.45 -16.94 -4.51
N SER A 261 0.65 -15.70 -4.95
CA SER A 261 0.40 -15.29 -6.34
C SER A 261 1.55 -15.77 -7.22
N THR A 262 1.30 -16.74 -8.09
CA THR A 262 2.31 -17.35 -8.97
C THR A 262 2.17 -16.82 -10.39
N VAL A 263 3.31 -16.57 -11.04
CA VAL A 263 3.37 -16.15 -12.44
C VAL A 263 4.37 -17.01 -13.19
N GLU A 264 3.96 -17.45 -14.37
CA GLU A 264 4.73 -18.30 -15.27
C GLU A 264 5.01 -17.60 -16.60
N LEU A 265 6.20 -17.82 -17.15
CA LEU A 265 6.59 -17.29 -18.46
C LEU A 265 6.23 -18.29 -19.55
N HIS A 266 5.39 -17.86 -20.50
CA HIS A 266 4.96 -18.67 -21.64
C HIS A 266 5.44 -18.05 -22.95
N THR A 267 5.57 -18.88 -23.99
CA THR A 267 5.67 -18.41 -25.38
C THR A 267 4.36 -17.74 -25.80
N ASP A 268 4.38 -16.98 -26.89
CA ASP A 268 3.17 -16.34 -27.44
C ASP A 268 2.08 -17.37 -27.81
N ALA A 269 2.48 -18.59 -28.17
CA ALA A 269 1.62 -19.74 -28.43
C ALA A 269 1.08 -20.41 -27.15
N GLY A 270 1.42 -19.91 -25.96
CA GLY A 270 0.94 -20.39 -24.66
C GLY A 270 1.67 -21.61 -24.11
N GLN A 271 2.83 -21.97 -24.67
CA GLN A 271 3.65 -23.06 -24.14
C GLN A 271 4.54 -22.55 -23.00
N GLN A 272 4.56 -23.26 -21.88
CA GLN A 272 5.39 -22.90 -20.73
C GLN A 272 6.88 -22.94 -21.08
N ILE A 273 7.60 -21.85 -20.81
CA ILE A 273 9.06 -21.78 -20.95
C ILE A 273 9.71 -22.45 -19.74
N LYS A 274 10.80 -23.18 -19.98
CA LYS A 274 11.51 -23.95 -18.95
C LYS A 274 12.85 -23.31 -18.58
N GLN A 275 13.25 -23.47 -17.32
CA GLN A 275 14.59 -23.19 -16.82
C GLN A 275 15.58 -24.30 -17.26
N PRO A 276 16.90 -24.11 -17.10
CA PRO A 276 17.91 -25.12 -17.45
C PRO A 276 17.73 -26.48 -16.79
N ASP A 277 17.15 -26.53 -15.59
CA ASP A 277 16.87 -27.75 -14.84
C ASP A 277 15.59 -28.48 -15.30
N GLY A 278 14.91 -27.97 -16.34
CA GLY A 278 13.67 -28.51 -16.87
C GLY A 278 12.41 -28.07 -16.11
N SER A 279 12.55 -27.35 -15.00
CA SER A 279 11.43 -26.76 -14.27
C SER A 279 10.78 -25.61 -15.07
N ALA A 280 9.53 -25.30 -14.77
CA ALA A 280 8.88 -24.12 -15.33
C ALA A 280 9.62 -22.84 -14.92
N VAL A 281 9.70 -21.85 -15.80
CA VAL A 281 10.00 -20.49 -15.38
C VAL A 281 8.76 -19.98 -14.63
N SER A 282 8.76 -20.19 -13.32
CA SER A 282 7.65 -19.90 -12.41
C SER A 282 8.21 -19.26 -11.14
N TYR A 283 7.64 -18.12 -10.77
CA TYR A 283 7.97 -17.38 -9.55
C TYR A 283 6.68 -17.02 -8.84
N PHE A 284 6.75 -16.82 -7.53
CA PHE A 284 5.60 -16.31 -6.78
C PHE A 284 5.92 -15.01 -6.07
N GLY A 285 4.86 -14.28 -5.74
CA GLY A 285 4.85 -13.16 -4.81
C GLY A 285 3.79 -13.36 -3.75
N THR A 286 3.95 -12.67 -2.62
CA THR A 286 2.96 -12.67 -1.55
C THR A 286 1.87 -11.67 -1.84
N ASN A 287 0.61 -12.06 -1.64
CA ASN A 287 -0.54 -11.17 -1.71
C ASN A 287 -1.37 -11.25 -0.42
N PRO A 288 -1.28 -10.26 0.48
CA PRO A 288 -2.04 -10.23 1.72
C PRO A 288 -3.52 -9.93 1.46
N VAL A 289 -4.40 -10.80 1.91
CA VAL A 289 -5.86 -10.67 1.83
C VAL A 289 -6.43 -11.04 3.18
N ASP A 290 -7.11 -10.12 3.84
CA ASP A 290 -7.65 -10.32 5.19
C ASP A 290 -8.92 -9.46 5.39
N ILE A 291 -9.59 -9.50 6.53
CA ILE A 291 -10.85 -8.78 6.81
C ILE A 291 -10.71 -7.83 8.03
N PRO A 292 -11.37 -6.65 8.05
CA PRO A 292 -11.31 -5.80 9.23
C PRO A 292 -11.95 -6.45 10.46
N ASN A 293 -11.32 -6.29 11.62
CA ASN A 293 -11.77 -6.90 12.88
C ASN A 293 -12.88 -6.11 13.60
N CYS A 294 -13.78 -5.46 12.85
CA CYS A 294 -14.84 -4.58 13.38
C CYS A 294 -15.69 -5.27 14.46
N TYR A 295 -15.93 -6.58 14.30
CA TYR A 295 -16.73 -7.36 15.24
C TYR A 295 -16.15 -7.36 16.67
N SER A 296 -14.84 -7.17 16.85
CA SER A 296 -14.20 -7.17 18.18
C SER A 296 -14.79 -6.10 19.09
N CYS A 297 -15.06 -4.92 18.54
CA CYS A 297 -15.64 -3.78 19.27
C CYS A 297 -17.16 -3.66 19.09
N HIS A 298 -17.69 -4.07 17.92
CA HIS A 298 -19.10 -3.87 17.54
C HIS A 298 -20.02 -5.05 17.86
N SER A 299 -19.53 -6.13 18.48
CA SER A 299 -20.36 -7.31 18.83
C SER A 299 -20.22 -7.75 20.28
N ARG A 300 -21.20 -8.51 20.79
CA ARG A 300 -21.25 -9.09 22.14
C ARG A 300 -20.99 -8.01 23.21
N THR A 301 -19.89 -8.14 23.96
CA THR A 301 -19.47 -7.24 25.05
C THR A 301 -18.41 -6.22 24.60
N GLY A 302 -18.17 -6.08 23.29
CA GLY A 302 -17.29 -5.04 22.77
C GLY A 302 -17.81 -3.64 23.10
N LYS A 303 -16.92 -2.66 23.21
CA LYS A 303 -17.27 -1.29 23.68
C LYS A 303 -18.39 -0.63 22.88
N ALA A 304 -18.36 -0.75 21.55
CA ALA A 304 -19.40 -0.16 20.69
C ALA A 304 -20.71 -0.95 20.74
N ALA A 305 -20.66 -2.28 20.96
CA ALA A 305 -21.86 -3.07 21.25
C ALA A 305 -22.51 -2.67 22.58
N GLN A 306 -21.72 -2.48 23.63
CA GLN A 306 -22.24 -2.04 24.92
C GLN A 306 -22.85 -0.64 24.82
N MET A 307 -22.17 0.31 24.14
CA MET A 307 -22.72 1.64 23.85
C MET A 307 -24.09 1.56 23.16
N ALA A 308 -24.22 0.72 22.13
CA ALA A 308 -25.49 0.55 21.44
C ALA A 308 -26.61 0.06 22.37
N ARG A 309 -26.31 -0.91 23.24
CA ARG A 309 -27.27 -1.42 24.25
C ARG A 309 -27.66 -0.36 25.26
N ASP A 310 -26.69 0.39 25.76
CA ASP A 310 -26.90 1.49 26.71
C ASP A 310 -27.77 2.59 26.09
N GLU A 311 -27.70 2.77 24.77
CA GLU A 311 -28.55 3.67 23.99
C GLU A 311 -29.89 3.07 23.53
N GLY A 312 -30.19 1.85 23.96
CA GLY A 312 -31.46 1.15 23.70
C GLY A 312 -31.57 0.54 22.31
N LEU A 313 -30.47 0.43 21.55
CA LEU A 313 -30.42 -0.24 20.25
C LEU A 313 -30.37 -1.76 20.46
N LYS A 314 -31.22 -2.50 19.76
CA LYS A 314 -31.42 -3.96 19.97
C LYS A 314 -31.17 -4.79 18.72
N GLN A 315 -31.02 -4.15 17.56
CA GLN A 315 -30.92 -4.81 16.27
C GLN A 315 -29.68 -5.71 16.17
N GLY A 316 -28.56 -5.32 16.80
CA GLY A 316 -27.37 -6.17 16.88
C GLY A 316 -27.60 -7.48 17.65
N ASP A 317 -28.35 -7.45 18.75
CA ASP A 317 -28.71 -8.68 19.49
C ASP A 317 -29.62 -9.58 18.68
N GLN A 318 -30.65 -9.01 18.07
CA GLN A 318 -31.58 -9.73 17.20
C GLN A 318 -30.84 -10.44 16.05
N GLU A 319 -29.88 -9.74 15.46
CA GLU A 319 -29.03 -10.25 14.40
C GLU A 319 -28.22 -11.48 14.83
N TYR A 320 -27.58 -11.39 16.00
CA TYR A 320 -26.81 -12.51 16.53
C TYR A 320 -27.72 -13.70 16.87
N ASP A 321 -28.83 -13.46 17.57
CA ASP A 321 -29.74 -14.51 18.00
C ASP A 321 -30.32 -15.27 16.80
N TYR A 322 -30.64 -14.54 15.72
CA TYR A 322 -31.01 -15.15 14.44
C TYR A 322 -29.92 -16.09 13.93
N TRP A 323 -28.67 -15.64 13.84
CA TRP A 323 -27.60 -16.48 13.30
C TRP A 323 -27.30 -17.68 14.19
N LYS A 324 -27.44 -17.54 15.51
CA LYS A 324 -27.28 -18.62 16.47
C LYS A 324 -28.46 -19.60 16.52
N SER A 325 -29.58 -19.31 15.88
CA SER A 325 -30.66 -20.29 15.72
C SER A 325 -30.28 -21.43 14.77
N TYR A 326 -29.27 -21.22 13.92
CA TYR A 326 -28.73 -22.26 13.02
C TYR A 326 -27.62 -23.04 13.73
N PRO A 327 -27.70 -24.38 13.76
CA PRO A 327 -26.76 -25.20 14.53
C PRO A 327 -25.33 -25.16 13.97
N ASP A 328 -25.14 -24.84 12.69
CA ASP A 328 -23.85 -24.79 12.02
C ASP A 328 -23.17 -23.40 12.06
N THR A 329 -23.85 -22.36 12.57
CA THR A 329 -23.26 -21.02 12.61
C THR A 329 -22.19 -20.91 13.68
N SER A 330 -20.98 -20.58 13.23
CA SER A 330 -19.85 -20.30 14.09
C SER A 330 -20.09 -19.06 14.96
N GLU A 331 -19.35 -18.97 16.06
CA GLU A 331 -19.34 -17.77 16.89
C GLU A 331 -18.84 -16.54 16.10
N TYR A 332 -17.81 -16.74 15.29
CA TYR A 332 -17.23 -15.68 14.48
C TYR A 332 -18.26 -15.05 13.52
N MET A 333 -19.04 -15.86 12.81
CA MET A 333 -20.02 -15.38 11.84
C MET A 333 -21.22 -14.68 12.48
N ALA A 334 -21.69 -15.18 13.62
CA ALA A 334 -22.76 -14.51 14.36
C ALA A 334 -22.31 -13.12 14.84
N ARG A 335 -21.07 -13.03 15.34
CA ARG A 335 -20.46 -11.76 15.78
C ARG A 335 -20.18 -10.80 14.64
N LEU A 336 -19.70 -11.29 13.49
CA LEU A 336 -19.45 -10.45 12.31
C LEU A 336 -20.74 -9.81 11.79
N SER A 337 -21.82 -10.58 11.79
CA SER A 337 -23.14 -10.11 11.36
C SER A 337 -23.72 -9.11 12.36
N GLU A 338 -23.67 -9.41 13.66
CA GLU A 338 -24.02 -8.47 14.73
C GLU A 338 -23.25 -7.17 14.58
N GLY A 339 -21.92 -7.26 14.39
CA GLY A 339 -21.06 -6.10 14.25
C GLY A 339 -21.47 -5.20 13.09
N SER A 340 -21.84 -5.80 11.95
CA SER A 340 -22.30 -5.06 10.77
C SER A 340 -23.61 -4.32 11.03
N ILE A 341 -24.61 -4.98 11.61
CA ILE A 341 -25.88 -4.34 11.97
C ILE A 341 -25.69 -3.28 13.05
N ASN A 342 -24.81 -3.53 14.01
CA ASN A 342 -24.52 -2.59 15.08
C ASN A 342 -23.81 -1.32 14.58
N ILE A 343 -22.93 -1.43 13.57
CA ILE A 343 -22.36 -0.26 12.89
C ILE A 343 -23.48 0.59 12.27
N LEU A 344 -24.41 -0.04 11.55
CA LEU A 344 -25.51 0.67 10.90
C LEU A 344 -26.49 1.29 11.91
N SER A 345 -26.79 0.61 13.03
CA SER A 345 -27.69 1.14 14.07
C SER A 345 -27.10 2.36 14.77
N LEU A 346 -25.82 2.32 15.12
CA LEU A 346 -25.10 3.46 15.68
C LEU A 346 -25.02 4.61 14.67
N HIS A 347 -24.81 4.30 13.39
CA HIS A 347 -24.78 5.31 12.35
C HIS A 347 -26.13 6.03 12.21
N ASP A 348 -27.25 5.29 12.21
CA ASP A 348 -28.60 5.88 12.21
C ASP A 348 -28.81 6.77 13.45
N LYS A 349 -28.38 6.29 14.62
CA LYS A 349 -28.53 6.99 15.90
C LYS A 349 -27.73 8.29 16.00
N HIS A 350 -26.48 8.29 15.56
CA HIS A 350 -25.55 9.42 15.75
C HIS A 350 -25.44 10.34 14.54
N HIS A 351 -25.83 9.89 13.35
CA HIS A 351 -25.68 10.64 12.11
C HIS A 351 -27.00 10.82 11.35
N GLY A 352 -28.12 10.32 11.86
CA GLY A 352 -29.44 10.54 11.28
C GLY A 352 -29.66 9.85 9.93
N THR A 353 -28.88 8.81 9.64
CA THR A 353 -29.17 7.91 8.53
C THR A 353 -30.38 7.02 8.81
N THR A 354 -30.80 6.26 7.80
CA THR A 354 -31.97 5.40 7.87
C THR A 354 -31.67 3.99 7.33
N PHE A 355 -30.44 3.51 7.53
CA PHE A 355 -29.97 2.25 7.00
C PHE A 355 -30.76 1.05 7.55
N LEU A 356 -31.30 1.14 8.77
CA LEU A 356 -32.13 0.09 9.38
C LEU A 356 -33.64 0.38 9.30
N SER A 357 -34.08 1.33 8.47
CA SER A 357 -35.48 1.75 8.40
C SER A 357 -36.46 0.68 7.88
N ASP A 358 -35.97 -0.34 7.17
CA ASP A 358 -36.73 -1.53 6.75
C ASP A 358 -36.05 -2.81 7.27
N TYR A 359 -35.50 -2.76 8.50
CA TYR A 359 -34.91 -3.93 9.14
C TYR A 359 -35.98 -4.98 9.47
N ARG A 360 -35.82 -6.20 8.96
CA ARG A 360 -36.77 -7.32 9.11
C ARG A 360 -36.09 -8.48 9.84
N PRO A 361 -36.25 -8.64 11.16
CA PRO A 361 -35.47 -9.60 11.95
C PRO A 361 -35.75 -11.07 11.59
N ASP A 362 -36.88 -11.36 10.95
CA ASP A 362 -37.32 -12.68 10.53
C ASP A 362 -37.00 -13.03 9.06
N ALA A 363 -36.39 -12.10 8.31
CA ALA A 363 -36.08 -12.36 6.92
C ALA A 363 -34.96 -13.43 6.78
N PRO A 364 -35.15 -14.45 5.91
CA PRO A 364 -34.27 -15.61 5.83
C PRO A 364 -32.90 -15.33 5.19
N ALA A 365 -32.73 -14.15 4.59
CA ALA A 365 -31.52 -13.74 3.89
C ALA A 365 -31.08 -12.35 4.38
N GLN A 366 -30.99 -11.37 3.48
CA GLN A 366 -30.68 -9.99 3.81
C GLN A 366 -31.82 -9.36 4.62
N ARG A 367 -31.51 -8.77 5.79
CA ARG A 367 -32.47 -8.17 6.72
C ARG A 367 -32.68 -6.68 6.56
N LEU A 368 -31.96 -6.01 5.66
CA LEU A 368 -32.16 -4.57 5.37
C LEU A 368 -33.37 -4.26 4.48
N GLY A 369 -34.12 -5.28 4.04
CA GLY A 369 -35.31 -5.10 3.22
C GLY A 369 -35.03 -4.28 1.97
N LYS A 370 -35.88 -3.28 1.70
CA LYS A 370 -35.74 -2.36 0.54
C LYS A 370 -34.51 -1.45 0.60
N VAL A 371 -33.88 -1.30 1.77
CA VAL A 371 -32.63 -0.54 1.88
C VAL A 371 -31.50 -1.27 1.16
N GLY A 372 -31.50 -2.61 1.25
CA GLY A 372 -30.47 -3.45 0.66
C GLY A 372 -29.08 -3.17 1.23
N PHE A 373 -28.04 -3.63 0.53
CA PHE A 373 -26.64 -3.40 0.89
C PHE A 373 -26.30 -1.89 0.96
N VAL A 374 -25.58 -1.50 2.02
CA VAL A 374 -25.08 -0.15 2.25
C VAL A 374 -23.62 -0.04 1.80
N ASN A 375 -23.40 0.70 0.72
CA ASN A 375 -22.06 1.03 0.25
C ASN A 375 -21.63 2.38 0.87
N CYS A 376 -20.65 2.36 1.78
CA CYS A 376 -20.19 3.57 2.47
C CYS A 376 -19.74 4.66 1.49
N THR A 377 -19.15 4.25 0.35
CA THR A 377 -18.63 5.16 -0.67
C THR A 377 -19.70 5.92 -1.46
N ASP A 378 -20.99 5.62 -1.25
CA ASP A 378 -22.07 6.40 -1.83
C ASP A 378 -22.22 7.79 -1.17
N CYS A 379 -21.79 7.91 0.09
CA CYS A 379 -21.79 9.17 0.85
C CYS A 379 -20.39 9.66 1.20
N HIS A 380 -19.42 8.74 1.32
CA HIS A 380 -18.04 9.00 1.75
C HIS A 380 -17.06 8.68 0.61
N GLY A 381 -16.62 9.69 -0.12
CA GLY A 381 -15.74 9.57 -1.27
C GLY A 381 -14.45 8.86 -0.92
N ASP A 382 -13.94 8.12 -1.90
CA ASP A 382 -12.77 7.28 -1.75
C ASP A 382 -12.01 7.19 -3.07
N ASN A 383 -10.73 7.54 -3.04
CA ASN A 383 -9.87 7.47 -4.22
C ASN A 383 -9.35 6.05 -4.49
N VAL A 384 -9.37 5.13 -3.51
CA VAL A 384 -8.88 3.75 -3.71
C VAL A 384 -9.68 3.05 -4.82
N SER A 385 -11.00 3.19 -4.77
CA SER A 385 -11.93 2.69 -5.79
C SER A 385 -12.08 3.62 -7.00
N GLY A 386 -11.40 4.78 -7.03
CA GLY A 386 -11.55 5.81 -8.05
C GLY A 386 -12.88 6.58 -7.97
N ASN A 387 -13.57 6.52 -6.83
CA ASN A 387 -14.85 7.19 -6.63
C ASN A 387 -14.66 8.67 -6.25
N LEU A 388 -14.52 9.51 -7.27
CA LEU A 388 -14.28 10.95 -7.10
C LEU A 388 -15.58 11.76 -6.93
N GLN A 389 -16.76 11.15 -7.11
CA GLN A 389 -18.04 11.85 -7.10
C GLN A 389 -18.94 11.39 -5.96
N GLU A 390 -19.38 12.33 -5.13
CA GLU A 390 -20.34 12.09 -4.07
C GLU A 390 -21.31 13.28 -3.95
N PRO A 391 -22.55 13.06 -3.47
CA PRO A 391 -23.16 11.76 -3.21
C PRO A 391 -23.39 10.98 -4.51
N ARG A 392 -23.34 9.64 -4.46
CA ARG A 392 -23.59 8.81 -5.66
C ARG A 392 -25.04 8.98 -6.08
N VAL A 393 -25.25 9.53 -7.28
CA VAL A 393 -26.58 9.85 -7.82
C VAL A 393 -27.41 8.61 -8.16
N THR A 394 -26.75 7.49 -8.42
CA THR A 394 -27.38 6.20 -8.76
C THR A 394 -27.58 5.31 -7.54
N ALA A 395 -27.33 5.82 -6.33
CA ALA A 395 -27.53 5.02 -5.12
C ALA A 395 -29.03 4.81 -4.85
N SER A 396 -29.38 3.57 -4.49
CA SER A 396 -30.74 3.15 -4.20
C SER A 396 -30.88 2.63 -2.76
N GLY A 397 -32.12 2.61 -2.26
CA GLY A 397 -32.48 2.06 -0.96
C GLY A 397 -32.37 3.00 0.23
N TYR A 398 -31.50 4.01 0.18
CA TYR A 398 -31.31 5.01 1.23
C TYR A 398 -31.00 6.39 0.68
N LYS A 399 -31.23 7.43 1.50
CA LYS A 399 -30.87 8.80 1.17
C LYS A 399 -29.35 8.98 1.31
N THR A 400 -28.69 9.40 0.24
CA THR A 400 -27.27 9.75 0.27
C THR A 400 -27.07 11.22 0.67
N VAL A 401 -25.91 11.49 1.28
CA VAL A 401 -25.49 12.83 1.70
C VAL A 401 -24.01 13.01 1.35
N LYS A 402 -23.57 14.26 1.20
CA LYS A 402 -22.15 14.55 1.05
C LYS A 402 -21.52 14.52 2.44
N ALA A 403 -20.65 13.57 2.69
CA ALA A 403 -19.97 13.42 3.97
C ALA A 403 -18.48 13.74 3.84
N LYS A 404 -17.74 13.54 4.94
CA LYS A 404 -16.27 13.56 4.89
C LYS A 404 -15.75 12.39 4.06
N PRO A 405 -14.58 12.51 3.40
CA PRO A 405 -13.93 11.39 2.73
C PRO A 405 -13.82 10.18 3.67
N LEU A 406 -13.92 8.96 3.12
CA LEU A 406 -14.00 7.73 3.93
C LEU A 406 -12.82 7.60 4.89
N SER A 407 -11.60 7.87 4.41
CA SER A 407 -10.37 7.88 5.23
C SER A 407 -10.47 8.84 6.42
N GLU A 408 -10.99 10.05 6.23
CA GLU A 408 -11.12 11.02 7.32
C GLU A 408 -12.23 10.61 8.31
N ALA A 409 -13.38 10.15 7.79
CA ALA A 409 -14.53 9.77 8.61
C ALA A 409 -14.19 8.61 9.55
N VAL A 410 -13.61 7.53 9.01
CA VAL A 410 -13.29 6.33 9.80
C VAL A 410 -12.19 6.63 10.81
N HIS A 411 -11.03 7.16 10.38
CA HIS A 411 -9.93 7.39 11.30
C HIS A 411 -10.26 8.47 12.34
N GLY A 412 -10.86 9.58 11.93
CA GLY A 412 -11.19 10.68 12.83
C GLY A 412 -12.16 10.26 13.94
N PHE A 413 -13.19 9.47 13.62
CA PHE A 413 -14.14 8.98 14.63
C PHE A 413 -13.50 8.00 15.60
N HIS A 414 -12.79 6.98 15.09
CA HIS A 414 -12.22 5.94 15.94
C HIS A 414 -11.10 6.46 16.83
N LEU A 415 -10.24 7.36 16.34
CA LEU A 415 -9.20 7.97 17.16
C LEU A 415 -9.79 8.87 18.25
N ALA A 416 -10.91 9.58 17.96
CA ALA A 416 -11.58 10.39 18.97
C ALA A 416 -12.26 9.56 20.08
N MET A 417 -12.81 8.39 19.73
CA MET A 417 -13.57 7.56 20.67
C MET A 417 -12.69 6.52 21.39
N VAL A 418 -11.78 5.88 20.66
CA VAL A 418 -10.96 4.75 21.11
C VAL A 418 -9.50 4.88 20.63
N PRO A 419 -8.75 5.90 21.11
CA PRO A 419 -7.37 6.18 20.65
C PRO A 419 -6.36 5.07 20.99
N MET A 420 -6.66 4.23 21.98
CA MET A 420 -5.90 3.04 22.39
C MET A 420 -4.37 3.22 22.40
N PRO A 421 -3.82 4.18 23.18
CA PRO A 421 -2.39 4.40 23.22
C PRO A 421 -1.64 3.20 23.84
N ASP A 422 -0.45 2.91 23.31
CA ASP A 422 0.56 2.06 23.97
C ASP A 422 1.30 2.84 25.07
N ALA A 423 2.28 2.22 25.73
CA ALA A 423 3.03 2.88 26.81
C ALA A 423 3.85 4.12 26.35
N ALA A 424 4.11 4.25 25.05
CA ALA A 424 4.77 5.40 24.44
C ALA A 424 3.78 6.42 23.85
N GLY A 425 2.47 6.17 23.98
CA GLY A 425 1.41 6.99 23.40
C GLY A 425 1.10 6.72 21.93
N ARG A 426 1.63 5.66 21.30
CA ARG A 426 1.31 5.30 19.90
C ARG A 426 -0.07 4.65 19.84
N SER A 427 -0.89 5.02 18.87
CA SER A 427 -2.22 4.45 18.74
C SER A 427 -2.18 3.02 18.22
N GLN A 428 -2.68 2.06 19.01
CA GLN A 428 -2.86 0.67 18.59
C GLN A 428 -4.13 0.50 17.72
N SER A 429 -4.96 1.55 17.62
CA SER A 429 -6.26 1.52 16.92
C SER A 429 -6.15 1.17 15.45
N CYS A 430 -5.04 1.52 14.80
CA CYS A 430 -4.75 1.16 13.42
C CYS A 430 -4.89 -0.36 13.23
N GLN A 431 -4.16 -1.15 14.02
CA GLN A 431 -4.16 -2.62 13.92
C GLN A 431 -5.41 -3.29 14.53
N SER A 432 -6.30 -2.50 15.14
CA SER A 432 -7.59 -3.02 15.60
C SER A 432 -8.58 -3.17 14.44
N CYS A 433 -8.40 -2.39 13.37
CA CYS A 433 -9.15 -2.53 12.12
C CYS A 433 -8.30 -3.17 11.03
N HIS A 434 -7.02 -2.78 10.90
CA HIS A 434 -6.08 -3.37 9.95
C HIS A 434 -5.57 -4.72 10.50
N PRO A 435 -5.93 -5.83 9.86
CA PRO A 435 -6.02 -7.11 10.56
C PRO A 435 -4.67 -7.79 10.80
N THR A 436 -4.73 -8.78 11.69
CA THR A 436 -3.57 -9.40 12.34
C THR A 436 -3.62 -10.93 12.27
N HIS A 437 -4.35 -11.52 11.30
CA HIS A 437 -4.31 -12.97 11.12
C HIS A 437 -2.90 -13.40 10.68
N PHE A 438 -2.51 -14.61 11.09
CA PHE A 438 -1.24 -15.25 10.81
C PHE A 438 -1.41 -16.24 9.67
N GLN A 439 -0.32 -16.51 8.94
CA GLN A 439 -0.28 -17.62 8.00
C GLN A 439 -0.59 -18.96 8.68
N ASN A 440 -0.08 -19.17 9.90
CA ASN A 440 -0.40 -20.36 10.68
C ASN A 440 -1.84 -20.28 11.24
N PRO A 441 -2.79 -21.11 10.79
CA PRO A 441 -4.19 -21.02 11.22
C PRO A 441 -4.36 -21.34 12.71
N ASN A 442 -3.46 -22.11 13.31
CA ASN A 442 -3.51 -22.41 14.74
C ASN A 442 -3.17 -21.19 15.62
N MET A 443 -2.57 -20.16 15.03
CA MET A 443 -2.30 -18.88 15.69
C MET A 443 -3.46 -17.89 15.53
N ASN A 444 -4.52 -18.25 14.82
CA ASN A 444 -5.69 -17.41 14.59
C ASN A 444 -6.81 -17.72 15.60
N ASP A 445 -6.51 -17.52 16.88
CA ASP A 445 -7.49 -17.58 17.97
C ASP A 445 -7.13 -16.60 19.11
N ASP A 446 -7.82 -16.71 20.24
CA ASP A 446 -7.64 -15.84 21.41
C ASP A 446 -6.28 -16.03 22.10
N THR A 447 -5.57 -17.12 21.83
CA THR A 447 -4.25 -17.39 22.39
C THR A 447 -3.13 -16.66 21.67
N ASN A 448 -3.43 -16.05 20.52
CA ASN A 448 -2.47 -15.28 19.74
C ASN A 448 -1.85 -14.17 20.61
N PRO A 449 -0.55 -14.25 20.98
CA PRO A 449 0.08 -13.27 21.87
C PRO A 449 0.32 -11.92 21.17
N PHE A 450 -0.02 -11.82 19.89
CA PHE A 450 0.37 -10.73 19.01
C PHE A 450 -0.79 -9.89 18.49
N ARG A 451 -2.05 -10.31 18.69
CA ARG A 451 -3.21 -9.44 18.51
C ARG A 451 -3.06 -8.18 19.36
N VAL A 452 -3.41 -7.02 18.81
CA VAL A 452 -3.29 -5.73 19.49
C VAL A 452 -4.47 -5.43 20.41
N THR A 453 -5.62 -6.04 20.12
CA THR A 453 -6.78 -6.08 20.99
C THR A 453 -7.07 -7.50 21.44
N ASP A 454 -7.73 -7.66 22.58
CA ASP A 454 -8.43 -8.92 22.86
C ASP A 454 -9.72 -9.01 22.02
N ARG A 455 -10.46 -10.11 22.17
CA ARG A 455 -11.70 -10.37 21.44
C ARG A 455 -12.86 -9.42 21.79
N TYR A 456 -12.68 -8.52 22.75
CA TYR A 456 -13.66 -7.55 23.23
C TYR A 456 -13.23 -6.10 22.91
N GLY A 457 -12.11 -5.92 22.20
CA GLY A 457 -11.61 -4.61 21.80
C GLY A 457 -10.80 -3.89 22.88
N GLU A 458 -10.29 -4.59 23.90
CA GLU A 458 -9.40 -4.00 24.89
C GLU A 458 -7.94 -4.01 24.41
N ALA A 459 -7.25 -2.88 24.60
CA ALA A 459 -5.88 -2.68 24.12
C ALA A 459 -4.85 -3.48 24.93
N ARG A 460 -4.05 -4.32 24.26
CA ARG A 460 -3.12 -5.25 24.92
C ARG A 460 -1.74 -4.64 25.23
N PHE A 461 -1.29 -3.63 24.48
CA PHE A 461 0.00 -2.99 24.70
C PHE A 461 -0.11 -1.66 25.45
N SER A 462 -1.21 -1.41 26.17
CA SER A 462 -1.38 -0.18 26.97
C SER A 462 -0.25 0.07 27.98
N LYS A 463 0.47 -0.99 28.38
CA LYS A 463 1.64 -0.94 29.28
C LYS A 463 2.95 -1.38 28.60
N GLY A 464 2.96 -1.54 27.28
CA GLY A 464 4.14 -1.98 26.53
C GLY A 464 4.33 -1.23 25.23
N ASP A 465 5.32 -1.66 24.45
CA ASP A 465 5.60 -1.11 23.12
C ASP A 465 4.83 -1.92 22.05
N ILE A 466 3.91 -1.28 21.32
CA ILE A 466 3.13 -1.95 20.27
C ILE A 466 4.00 -2.52 19.16
N ARG A 467 5.18 -1.95 18.91
CA ARG A 467 6.13 -2.45 17.91
C ARG A 467 6.75 -3.79 18.32
N LYS A 468 6.56 -4.23 19.56
CA LYS A 468 6.89 -5.58 20.02
C LYS A 468 5.81 -6.63 19.70
N SER A 469 4.62 -6.21 19.25
CA SER A 469 3.58 -7.12 18.77
C SER A 469 4.10 -7.99 17.62
N GLY A 470 3.55 -9.19 17.44
CA GLY A 470 4.06 -10.15 16.44
C GLY A 470 3.72 -9.82 15.00
N GLY A 471 2.94 -8.76 14.77
CA GLY A 471 2.67 -8.22 13.45
C GLY A 471 1.24 -8.46 12.96
N GLY A 472 1.09 -8.37 11.64
CA GLY A 472 -0.14 -8.53 10.86
C GLY A 472 0.17 -8.26 9.38
N CYS A 473 -0.80 -7.83 8.58
CA CYS A 473 -0.50 -7.43 7.19
C CYS A 473 0.42 -6.19 7.05
N TYR A 474 0.80 -5.54 8.17
CA TYR A 474 1.55 -4.28 8.19
C TYR A 474 2.77 -4.31 9.10
N VAL A 475 2.56 -4.43 10.41
CA VAL A 475 3.67 -4.34 11.38
C VAL A 475 4.54 -5.60 11.31
N ARG A 476 5.86 -5.39 11.27
CA ARG A 476 6.92 -6.41 11.12
C ARG A 476 6.90 -7.21 9.82
N ARG A 477 6.02 -6.81 8.89
CA ARG A 477 5.95 -7.36 7.54
C ARG A 477 6.82 -6.59 6.55
N ASP A 478 7.34 -5.43 6.91
CA ASP A 478 8.24 -4.64 6.07
C ASP A 478 9.55 -4.30 6.79
N ALA A 479 10.57 -3.90 6.03
CA ALA A 479 11.90 -3.55 6.54
C ALA A 479 11.88 -2.47 7.64
N HIS A 480 10.97 -1.51 7.59
CA HIS A 480 10.96 -0.37 8.50
C HIS A 480 10.40 -0.72 9.87
N SER A 481 9.48 -1.68 9.92
CA SER A 481 8.90 -2.17 11.17
C SER A 481 9.58 -3.46 11.68
N ASN A 482 10.57 -3.99 10.94
CA ASN A 482 11.30 -5.21 11.28
C ASN A 482 12.53 -4.93 12.17
N PRO A 483 12.58 -5.48 13.41
CA PRO A 483 13.76 -5.35 14.28
C PRO A 483 15.02 -6.06 13.74
N ASN A 484 14.86 -6.99 12.79
CA ASN A 484 15.97 -7.71 12.17
C ASN A 484 16.57 -7.00 10.95
N ALA A 485 16.00 -5.87 10.51
CA ALA A 485 16.55 -5.09 9.41
C ALA A 485 17.93 -4.54 9.78
N LYS A 486 18.88 -4.62 8.83
CA LYS A 486 20.28 -4.22 9.05
C LYS A 486 20.68 -3.08 8.11
N PRO A 487 21.53 -2.13 8.58
CA PRO A 487 22.21 -1.15 7.74
C PRO A 487 22.91 -1.75 6.52
N PRO A 488 23.14 -0.98 5.45
CA PRO A 488 22.95 0.48 5.37
C PRO A 488 21.52 0.93 5.05
N PHE A 489 21.06 2.01 5.69
CA PHE A 489 19.72 2.57 5.44
C PHE A 489 19.67 3.79 4.50
N PHE A 490 20.81 4.36 4.08
CA PHE A 490 20.88 5.53 3.16
C PHE A 490 19.93 6.68 3.54
N LEU A 491 20.11 7.25 4.72
CA LEU A 491 19.16 8.19 5.32
C LEU A 491 19.53 9.66 5.11
N ASN A 492 18.54 10.48 4.80
CA ASN A 492 18.64 11.95 4.83
C ASN A 492 18.60 12.46 6.30
N ALA A 493 18.56 13.78 6.50
CA ALA A 493 18.53 14.36 7.85
C ALA A 493 17.30 13.95 8.68
N TYR A 494 16.13 13.83 8.06
CA TYR A 494 14.90 13.39 8.73
C TYR A 494 14.92 11.89 9.04
N GLY A 495 15.36 11.06 8.09
CA GLY A 495 15.51 9.63 8.32
C GLY A 495 16.51 9.33 9.45
N LYS A 496 17.62 10.06 9.51
CA LYS A 496 18.58 9.98 10.63
C LYS A 496 17.92 10.33 11.96
N TRP A 497 17.07 11.37 11.98
CA TRP A 497 16.30 11.74 13.15
C TRP A 497 15.32 10.63 13.56
N GLN A 498 14.59 10.03 12.63
CA GLN A 498 13.67 8.91 12.90
C GLN A 498 14.40 7.69 13.46
N LEU A 499 15.56 7.34 12.91
CA LEU A 499 16.39 6.27 13.43
C LEU A 499 16.83 6.53 14.88
N GLU A 500 17.32 7.74 15.14
CA GLU A 500 17.88 8.13 16.44
C GLU A 500 16.85 8.41 17.52
N ASN A 501 15.61 8.80 17.17
CA ASN A 501 14.61 9.26 18.13
C ASN A 501 13.39 8.35 18.23
N VAL A 502 13.19 7.46 17.26
CA VAL A 502 12.03 6.56 17.23
C VAL A 502 12.47 5.12 17.10
N ALA A 503 13.16 4.75 16.01
CA ALA A 503 13.38 3.35 15.67
C ALA A 503 14.31 2.62 16.66
N THR A 504 15.19 3.34 17.36
CA THR A 504 16.10 2.78 18.38
C THR A 504 15.62 3.04 19.81
N LYS A 505 14.46 3.68 19.99
CA LYS A 505 13.96 4.04 21.33
C LYS A 505 12.91 3.06 21.83
N ASP A 506 12.95 2.76 23.11
CA ASP A 506 11.92 1.99 23.82
C ASP A 506 10.67 2.85 24.12
N GLU A 507 9.68 2.25 24.78
CA GLU A 507 8.45 2.90 25.20
C GLU A 507 8.64 4.06 26.21
N HIS A 508 9.82 4.18 26.79
CA HIS A 508 10.19 5.22 27.75
C HIS A 508 11.14 6.27 27.17
N GLY A 509 11.38 6.24 25.85
CA GLY A 509 12.28 7.15 25.15
C GLY A 509 13.77 6.89 25.42
N LYS A 510 14.12 5.74 26.02
CA LYS A 510 15.51 5.34 26.24
C LYS A 510 16.01 4.53 25.06
N ASP A 511 17.33 4.45 24.91
CA ASP A 511 17.92 3.53 23.94
C ASP A 511 17.52 2.09 24.27
N ALA A 512 16.90 1.42 23.31
CA ALA A 512 16.44 0.04 23.46
C ALA A 512 17.61 -0.97 23.40
N GLY A 513 18.79 -0.56 22.95
CA GLY A 513 19.93 -1.45 22.67
C GLY A 513 19.73 -2.32 21.41
N GLU A 514 18.60 -2.18 20.74
CA GLU A 514 18.20 -2.91 19.53
C GLU A 514 17.28 -2.04 18.66
N LEU A 515 17.13 -2.41 17.40
CA LEU A 515 16.16 -1.77 16.51
C LEU A 515 14.75 -2.20 16.90
N ARG A 516 13.88 -1.25 17.25
CA ARG A 516 12.43 -1.44 17.44
C ARG A 516 11.65 -1.27 16.14
N GLY A 517 12.20 -0.52 15.19
CA GLY A 517 11.53 -0.15 13.95
C GLY A 517 10.57 1.04 14.12
N LEU A 518 9.92 1.38 13.01
CA LEU A 518 8.91 2.42 12.89
C LEU A 518 7.49 1.82 13.01
N TYR A 519 6.53 2.69 13.30
CA TYR A 519 5.11 2.37 13.29
C TYR A 519 4.37 3.15 12.19
N CYS A 520 3.11 2.82 11.91
CA CYS A 520 2.31 3.41 10.82
C CYS A 520 2.33 4.96 10.87
N THR A 521 2.23 5.50 12.08
CA THR A 521 2.19 6.94 12.34
C THR A 521 3.53 7.65 12.11
N ASN A 522 4.63 6.93 11.91
CA ASN A 522 5.93 7.51 11.55
C ASN A 522 6.11 7.66 10.04
N CYS A 523 5.26 7.00 9.24
CA CYS A 523 5.16 7.21 7.79
C CYS A 523 4.06 8.24 7.47
N HIS A 524 2.86 8.05 8.04
CA HIS A 524 1.73 8.97 7.86
C HIS A 524 1.80 10.14 8.84
N THR A 525 2.61 11.15 8.49
CA THR A 525 2.91 12.29 9.37
C THR A 525 2.57 13.63 8.72
N LYS A 526 2.34 14.65 9.56
CA LYS A 526 2.28 16.05 9.09
C LYS A 526 3.62 16.55 8.54
N VAL A 527 4.73 15.92 8.93
CA VAL A 527 6.05 16.21 8.35
C VAL A 527 6.07 15.78 6.89
N ALA A 528 5.63 14.56 6.56
CA ALA A 528 5.55 14.09 5.17
C ALA A 528 4.66 15.00 4.30
N GLN A 529 3.46 15.35 4.79
CA GLN A 529 2.57 16.30 4.10
C GLN A 529 3.24 17.68 3.88
N ALA A 530 3.94 18.20 4.88
CA ALA A 530 4.62 19.49 4.78
C ALA A 530 5.82 19.44 3.81
N LEU A 531 6.56 18.34 3.79
CA LEU A 531 7.66 18.12 2.84
C LEU A 531 7.11 18.06 1.41
N TYR A 532 6.04 17.28 1.17
CA TYR A 532 5.38 17.23 -0.13
C TYR A 532 4.87 18.62 -0.56
N ALA A 533 4.22 19.36 0.33
CA ALA A 533 3.75 20.71 0.03
C ALA A 533 4.89 21.67 -0.34
N ALA A 534 6.07 21.54 0.27
CA ALA A 534 7.23 22.38 0.01
C ALA A 534 7.92 22.11 -1.33
N ASP A 535 7.72 20.92 -1.90
CA ASP A 535 8.42 20.46 -3.11
C ASP A 535 7.97 21.21 -4.38
N ASP A 536 8.91 21.60 -5.24
CA ASP A 536 8.72 22.00 -6.65
C ASP A 536 9.99 21.55 -7.37
N LEU A 537 10.00 20.26 -7.69
CA LEU A 537 11.18 19.53 -8.14
C LEU A 537 11.40 19.75 -9.63
N THR A 538 12.64 19.99 -10.01
CA THR A 538 13.09 19.94 -11.41
C THR A 538 13.82 18.64 -11.72
N ASN A 539 14.31 17.94 -10.69
CA ASN A 539 14.91 16.62 -10.79
C ASN A 539 14.78 15.85 -9.47
N ASP A 540 13.88 14.88 -9.42
CA ASP A 540 13.57 14.00 -8.28
C ASP A 540 14.78 13.39 -7.56
N SER A 541 15.65 12.74 -8.32
CA SER A 541 16.64 11.79 -7.88
C SER A 541 18.01 12.41 -7.65
N LYS A 542 18.13 13.68 -8.01
CA LYS A 542 19.15 14.59 -7.51
C LYS A 542 18.60 15.55 -6.46
N GLN A 543 17.29 15.53 -6.21
CA GLN A 543 16.59 16.50 -5.37
C GLN A 543 16.90 17.95 -5.76
N GLU A 544 16.91 18.24 -7.07
CA GLU A 544 17.07 19.60 -7.60
C GLU A 544 15.71 20.29 -7.73
N GLY A 545 15.72 21.62 -7.57
CA GLY A 545 14.50 22.43 -7.49
C GLY A 545 14.28 22.95 -6.07
N LYS A 546 13.03 23.23 -5.72
CA LYS A 546 12.66 23.62 -4.35
C LYS A 546 12.31 22.36 -3.57
N THR A 547 13.05 22.07 -2.50
CA THR A 547 12.73 20.96 -1.58
C THR A 547 13.40 21.19 -0.23
N LEU A 548 12.81 20.63 0.83
CA LEU A 548 13.38 20.58 2.17
C LEU A 548 14.14 19.27 2.46
N ARG A 549 13.98 18.26 1.60
CA ARG A 549 14.44 16.88 1.82
C ARG A 549 15.95 16.71 1.76
N ASN A 550 16.60 17.59 1.00
CA ASN A 550 18.07 17.67 0.90
C ASN A 550 18.71 18.66 1.87
N LYS A 551 17.94 19.22 2.82
CA LYS A 551 18.42 20.24 3.76
C LYS A 551 18.88 19.63 5.08
N SER A 552 19.59 20.41 5.88
CA SER A 552 19.88 20.03 7.26
C SER A 552 18.59 19.96 8.09
N LEU A 553 18.60 19.18 9.17
CA LEU A 553 17.45 19.07 10.08
C LEU A 553 17.01 20.45 10.59
N LYS A 554 17.96 21.35 10.89
CA LYS A 554 17.67 22.72 11.36
C LYS A 554 16.88 23.52 10.33
N GLU A 555 17.29 23.47 9.07
CA GLU A 555 16.58 24.16 7.97
C GLU A 555 15.20 23.54 7.73
N MET A 556 15.08 22.21 7.83
CA MET A 556 13.80 21.52 7.69
C MET A 556 12.82 21.91 8.81
N VAL A 557 13.27 21.95 10.06
CA VAL A 557 12.47 22.42 11.21
C VAL A 557 12.07 23.89 11.03
N ALA A 558 12.98 24.73 10.52
CA ALA A 558 12.65 26.12 10.18
C ALA A 558 11.56 26.21 9.11
N GLY A 559 11.64 25.39 8.06
CA GLY A 559 10.68 25.38 6.95
C GLY A 559 9.31 24.80 7.30
N ILE A 560 9.24 23.84 8.24
CA ILE A 560 8.00 23.11 8.57
C ILE A 560 7.29 23.71 9.79
N THR A 561 8.03 24.01 10.86
CA THR A 561 7.45 24.46 12.13
C THR A 561 7.94 25.84 12.57
N GLY A 562 8.59 26.60 11.67
CA GLY A 562 9.10 27.94 12.00
C GLY A 562 10.25 27.93 13.00
N GLY A 563 10.96 26.79 13.13
CA GLY A 563 12.09 26.64 14.05
C GLY A 563 11.73 25.95 15.38
N ASP A 564 10.46 25.62 15.60
CA ASP A 564 10.02 24.91 16.80
C ASP A 564 10.32 23.40 16.69
N MET A 565 11.43 22.99 17.29
CA MET A 565 11.85 21.58 17.33
C MET A 565 10.89 20.69 18.12
N LYS A 566 10.21 21.21 19.16
CA LYS A 566 9.26 20.40 19.95
C LYS A 566 8.03 20.08 19.11
N LYS A 567 7.49 21.08 18.42
CA LYS A 567 6.39 20.90 17.48
C LYS A 567 6.79 20.01 16.29
N PHE A 568 8.01 20.14 15.79
CA PHE A 568 8.50 19.24 14.74
C PHE A 568 8.55 17.80 15.24
N ALA A 569 9.10 17.56 16.43
CA ALA A 569 9.17 16.22 17.02
C ALA A 569 7.77 15.61 17.24
N SER A 570 6.78 16.41 17.68
CA SER A 570 5.40 15.92 17.83
C SER A 570 4.73 15.59 16.49
N TRP A 571 5.12 16.24 15.39
CA TRP A 571 4.65 15.90 14.05
C TRP A 571 5.38 14.71 13.44
N ALA A 572 6.63 14.50 13.81
CA ALA A 572 7.49 13.44 13.29
C ALA A 572 7.29 12.08 13.98
N ASP A 573 6.95 12.10 15.28
CA ASP A 573 6.55 10.92 16.06
C ASP A 573 5.20 11.17 16.75
N PRO A 574 4.11 11.30 15.98
CA PRO A 574 2.82 11.69 16.52
C PRO A 574 2.23 10.62 17.43
N LYS A 575 1.67 11.07 18.54
CA LYS A 575 1.08 10.26 19.62
C LYS A 575 -0.41 10.55 19.77
N SER A 576 -1.16 9.55 20.20
CA SER A 576 -2.57 9.67 20.60
C SER A 576 -2.77 9.90 22.10
N ALA A 577 -1.68 9.85 22.88
CA ALA A 577 -1.68 10.27 24.29
C ALA A 577 -0.90 11.58 24.46
N GLY A 578 -1.38 12.46 25.35
CA GLY A 578 -0.71 13.72 25.71
C GLY A 578 -1.66 14.92 25.73
N GLU A 579 -1.08 16.13 25.72
CA GLU A 579 -1.84 17.39 25.69
C GLU A 579 -2.66 17.55 24.40
N LYS A 580 -2.18 16.96 23.30
CA LYS A 580 -2.85 16.95 22.00
C LYS A 580 -2.66 15.60 21.34
N ASP A 581 -3.76 15.02 20.86
CA ASP A 581 -3.73 13.84 20.00
C ASP A 581 -3.31 14.27 18.59
N GLU A 582 -2.01 14.14 18.30
CA GLU A 582 -1.45 14.51 16.99
C GLU A 582 -1.80 13.49 15.90
N VAL A 583 -2.17 12.26 16.28
CA VAL A 583 -2.63 11.24 15.34
C VAL A 583 -4.04 11.56 14.87
N LEU A 584 -4.97 11.87 15.78
CA LEU A 584 -6.30 12.37 15.44
C LEU A 584 -6.21 13.63 14.58
N SER A 585 -5.38 14.59 15.01
CA SER A 585 -5.18 15.86 14.33
C SER A 585 -4.54 15.73 12.94
N TYR A 586 -3.82 14.63 12.65
CA TYR A 586 -3.36 14.34 11.28
C TYR A 586 -4.53 14.12 10.32
N TYR A 587 -5.57 13.41 10.76
CA TYR A 587 -6.76 13.14 9.93
C TYR A 587 -7.75 14.31 9.96
N THR A 588 -8.05 14.88 11.13
CA THR A 588 -9.12 15.89 11.26
C THR A 588 -8.72 17.29 10.80
N ASP A 589 -7.43 17.62 10.82
CA ASP A 589 -6.93 18.95 10.43
C ASP A 589 -6.29 18.93 9.04
N HIS A 590 -6.44 17.82 8.31
CA HIS A 590 -5.84 17.63 6.99
C HIS A 590 -6.28 18.73 6.02
N LYS A 591 -5.30 19.27 5.28
CA LYS A 591 -5.52 20.29 4.26
C LYS A 591 -5.11 19.73 2.92
N SER A 592 -6.10 19.64 2.05
CA SER A 592 -5.94 19.17 0.68
C SER A 592 -4.85 19.93 -0.08
N ALA A 593 -3.97 19.20 -0.76
CA ALA A 593 -2.99 19.79 -1.65
C ALA A 593 -3.66 20.50 -2.84
N THR A 594 -3.04 21.58 -3.31
CA THR A 594 -3.47 22.28 -4.53
C THR A 594 -3.24 21.38 -5.74
N LEU A 595 -4.31 20.93 -6.39
CA LEU A 595 -4.25 20.07 -7.59
C LEU A 595 -3.85 20.86 -8.85
N VAL A 596 -4.51 21.99 -9.07
CA VAL A 596 -4.32 22.88 -10.24
C VAL A 596 -4.60 24.34 -9.85
N LYS A 597 -4.23 25.28 -10.72
CA LYS A 597 -4.58 26.70 -10.62
C LYS A 597 -5.65 27.05 -11.65
N ASN A 598 -6.70 27.78 -11.27
CA ASN A 598 -7.65 28.35 -12.23
C ASN A 598 -7.32 29.81 -12.53
N VAL A 599 -6.92 30.11 -13.78
CA VAL A 599 -6.64 31.48 -14.24
C VAL A 599 -7.79 32.10 -15.05
N GLY A 600 -8.88 31.35 -15.22
CA GLY A 600 -10.07 31.82 -15.92
C GLY A 600 -10.76 32.97 -15.20
N LYS A 601 -11.54 33.74 -15.97
CA LYS A 601 -12.35 34.87 -15.50
C LYS A 601 -13.82 34.59 -15.74
N ASP A 602 -14.69 35.29 -15.01
CA ASP A 602 -16.15 35.29 -15.22
C ASP A 602 -16.76 33.88 -15.20
N GLY A 603 -16.28 33.02 -14.31
CA GLY A 603 -16.78 31.65 -14.13
C GLY A 603 -16.30 30.63 -15.18
N LYS A 604 -15.47 31.03 -16.16
CA LYS A 604 -14.83 30.10 -17.10
C LYS A 604 -13.65 29.39 -16.43
N LEU A 605 -13.46 28.10 -16.74
CA LEU A 605 -12.30 27.34 -16.31
C LEU A 605 -11.14 27.53 -17.30
N ASP A 606 -9.97 27.94 -16.80
CA ASP A 606 -8.68 27.81 -17.48
C ASP A 606 -7.70 27.22 -16.47
N LEU A 607 -7.58 25.89 -16.48
CA LEU A 607 -6.80 25.14 -15.51
C LEU A 607 -5.34 25.05 -15.95
N LYS A 608 -4.44 25.44 -15.04
CA LYS A 608 -2.98 25.38 -15.20
C LYS A 608 -2.38 24.47 -14.12
N PRO A 609 -1.13 24.00 -14.29
CA PRO A 609 -0.43 23.24 -13.24
C PRO A 609 -0.46 23.95 -11.88
N TRP A 610 -0.41 23.19 -10.79
CA TRP A 610 -0.53 23.70 -9.41
C TRP A 610 0.46 24.81 -9.06
N ASN A 611 1.66 24.81 -9.67
CA ASN A 611 2.71 25.79 -9.43
C ASN A 611 2.65 27.01 -10.38
N HIS A 612 1.56 27.18 -11.13
CA HIS A 612 1.39 28.35 -11.99
C HIS A 612 1.38 29.66 -11.16
N LYS A 613 2.05 30.70 -11.67
CA LYS A 613 2.32 31.96 -10.96
C LYS A 613 1.08 32.78 -10.59
N THR A 614 -0.01 32.58 -11.32
CA THR A 614 -1.28 33.30 -11.16
C THR A 614 -2.45 32.32 -11.12
N GLY A 615 -3.61 32.80 -10.69
CA GLY A 615 -4.84 32.01 -10.59
C GLY A 615 -5.15 31.59 -9.16
N GLY A 616 -6.42 31.22 -8.92
CA GLY A 616 -6.87 30.69 -7.64
C GLY A 616 -6.49 29.22 -7.48
N ASP A 617 -6.17 28.81 -6.25
CA ASP A 617 -5.92 27.40 -5.91
C ASP A 617 -7.19 26.57 -6.06
N VAL A 618 -7.06 25.45 -6.77
CA VAL A 618 -8.08 24.40 -6.84
C VAL A 618 -7.50 23.16 -6.15
N PRO A 619 -7.86 22.91 -4.88
CA PRO A 619 -7.38 21.74 -4.16
C PRO A 619 -8.02 20.44 -4.65
N TYR A 620 -7.43 19.29 -4.32
CA TYR A 620 -8.04 17.99 -4.61
C TYR A 620 -9.45 17.88 -4.05
N SER A 621 -9.72 18.39 -2.84
CA SER A 621 -11.07 18.38 -2.24
C SER A 621 -12.13 19.16 -3.01
N ALA A 622 -11.73 20.03 -3.96
CA ALA A 622 -12.66 20.70 -4.86
C ALA A 622 -13.01 19.83 -6.08
N ALA A 623 -12.17 18.86 -6.44
CA ALA A 623 -12.33 17.99 -7.61
C ALA A 623 -12.70 16.54 -7.27
N SER A 624 -12.26 16.03 -6.12
CA SER A 624 -12.49 14.67 -5.65
C SER A 624 -13.18 14.66 -4.28
N ALA A 625 -14.25 13.88 -4.21
CA ALA A 625 -14.92 13.45 -2.99
C ALA A 625 -13.97 12.74 -2.01
N GLY A 626 -13.04 11.93 -2.52
CA GLY A 626 -12.01 11.26 -1.72
C GLY A 626 -10.90 12.19 -1.24
N ASN A 627 -10.95 13.48 -1.58
CA ASN A 627 -9.88 14.45 -1.36
C ASN A 627 -8.56 13.96 -2.00
N ASP A 628 -7.41 14.06 -1.34
CA ASP A 628 -6.11 13.59 -1.83
C ASP A 628 -5.59 12.35 -1.08
N TRP A 629 -6.42 11.76 -0.21
CA TRP A 629 -6.12 10.48 0.44
C TRP A 629 -5.87 9.42 -0.63
N TRP A 630 -4.89 8.53 -0.41
CA TRP A 630 -4.49 7.49 -1.38
C TRP A 630 -3.90 8.02 -2.69
N LEU A 631 -3.76 9.34 -2.85
CA LEU A 631 -3.05 9.96 -3.95
C LEU A 631 -1.67 10.40 -3.48
N SER A 632 -0.80 10.73 -4.44
CA SER A 632 0.58 11.06 -4.13
C SER A 632 0.78 12.24 -3.19
N ALA A 633 -0.23 13.08 -2.94
CA ALA A 633 -0.08 14.22 -2.06
C ALA A 633 -0.20 13.90 -0.57
N SER A 634 -0.91 12.84 -0.21
CA SER A 634 -1.13 12.43 1.19
C SER A 634 -0.48 11.10 1.56
N GLU A 635 -0.01 10.34 0.57
CA GLU A 635 0.75 9.11 0.81
C GLU A 635 2.25 9.39 1.09
N PRO A 636 2.91 8.56 1.92
CA PRO A 636 4.33 8.71 2.24
C PRO A 636 5.24 8.39 1.04
N HIS A 637 6.44 9.00 1.03
CA HIS A 637 7.47 8.78 0.01
C HIS A 637 8.76 8.28 0.63
N CYS A 638 9.51 7.46 -0.11
CA CYS A 638 10.89 7.11 0.23
C CYS A 638 11.74 8.39 0.45
N ALA A 639 11.49 9.43 -0.34
CA ALA A 639 12.13 10.74 -0.22
C ALA A 639 11.89 11.46 1.13
N ASP A 640 10.93 11.03 1.95
CA ASP A 640 10.77 11.51 3.32
C ASP A 640 12.02 11.22 4.15
N CYS A 641 12.48 9.97 4.16
CA CYS A 641 13.55 9.52 5.06
C CYS A 641 14.88 9.22 4.35
N HIS A 642 14.85 8.93 3.05
CA HIS A 642 16.03 8.53 2.28
C HIS A 642 16.62 9.70 1.49
N LEU A 643 17.93 9.63 1.27
CA LEU A 643 18.66 10.58 0.45
C LEU A 643 18.63 10.19 -1.03
N ALA A 644 18.64 11.19 -1.91
CA ALA A 644 18.73 10.94 -3.36
C ALA A 644 20.07 10.25 -3.73
N PRO A 645 20.06 9.19 -4.56
CA PRO A 645 18.97 8.76 -5.43
C PRO A 645 18.10 7.61 -4.88
N PHE A 646 18.18 7.26 -3.59
CA PHE A 646 17.37 6.20 -2.96
C PHE A 646 15.92 6.66 -2.68
N VAL A 647 15.30 7.27 -3.68
CA VAL A 647 14.00 7.92 -3.64
C VAL A 647 13.24 7.58 -4.92
N GLU A 648 11.96 7.92 -5.00
CA GLU A 648 11.15 7.85 -6.22
C GLU A 648 11.83 8.62 -7.37
N GLN A 649 11.93 8.03 -8.57
CA GLN A 649 12.76 8.57 -9.67
C GLN A 649 11.97 8.91 -10.94
N ASP A 650 10.67 9.13 -10.76
CA ASP A 650 9.78 9.74 -11.74
C ASP A 650 9.19 11.02 -11.14
N THR A 651 9.59 12.15 -11.70
CA THR A 651 8.98 13.44 -11.39
C THR A 651 7.55 13.34 -11.87
N GLY A 652 6.60 13.55 -10.97
CA GLY A 652 5.20 13.26 -11.17
C GLY A 652 4.58 14.03 -12.33
N GLY A 653 3.30 13.77 -12.59
CA GLY A 653 2.53 14.31 -13.71
C GLY A 653 2.35 13.32 -14.85
N LYS A 654 3.11 12.21 -14.87
CA LYS A 654 2.92 11.13 -15.85
C LYS A 654 1.58 10.41 -15.65
N TYR A 655 1.14 10.27 -14.40
CA TYR A 655 -0.10 9.58 -14.03
C TYR A 655 -1.12 10.56 -13.42
N PHE A 656 -1.08 11.82 -13.84
CA PHE A 656 -2.02 12.86 -13.41
C PHE A 656 -3.47 12.41 -13.66
N PRO A 657 -4.40 12.58 -12.69
CA PRO A 657 -4.27 13.37 -11.46
C PRO A 657 -3.79 12.60 -10.21
N ILE A 658 -3.36 11.33 -10.34
CA ILE A 658 -2.90 10.55 -9.17
C ILE A 658 -1.63 11.16 -8.56
N ASP A 659 -0.77 11.70 -9.42
CA ASP A 659 0.40 12.49 -9.04
C ASP A 659 0.36 13.88 -9.69
N GLN A 660 1.26 14.75 -9.23
CA GLN A 660 1.34 16.13 -9.70
C GLN A 660 2.67 16.37 -10.43
N PRO A 661 2.67 17.18 -11.50
CA PRO A 661 3.90 17.69 -12.10
C PRO A 661 4.85 18.27 -11.06
N ASN A 662 6.17 18.07 -11.19
CA ASN A 662 7.19 18.60 -10.26
C ASN A 662 7.06 18.14 -8.79
N LYS A 663 6.33 17.07 -8.51
CA LYS A 663 6.31 16.40 -7.20
C LYS A 663 6.85 14.98 -7.34
N TYR A 664 7.05 14.27 -6.24
CA TYR A 664 7.24 12.82 -6.33
C TYR A 664 5.94 12.15 -6.75
N SER A 665 6.04 11.10 -7.57
CA SER A 665 4.95 10.17 -7.83
C SER A 665 4.80 9.18 -6.67
N LEU A 666 3.74 8.37 -6.67
CA LEU A 666 3.63 7.26 -5.72
C LEU A 666 4.71 6.22 -6.00
N TYR A 667 5.16 5.55 -4.95
CA TYR A 667 6.12 4.45 -5.05
C TYR A 667 5.73 3.38 -6.09
N ARG A 668 4.44 3.00 -6.16
CA ARG A 668 3.92 2.03 -7.16
C ARG A 668 4.08 2.45 -8.62
N TYR A 669 4.21 3.74 -8.87
CA TYR A 669 4.39 4.31 -10.21
C TYR A 669 5.86 4.63 -10.52
N SER A 670 6.72 4.54 -9.53
CA SER A 670 8.12 4.97 -9.59
C SER A 670 9.04 3.86 -10.10
N LYS A 671 10.09 4.28 -10.79
CA LYS A 671 11.07 3.39 -11.41
C LYS A 671 12.50 3.76 -11.11
N ALA A 672 13.38 2.79 -11.31
CA ALA A 672 14.82 2.95 -11.26
C ALA A 672 15.49 1.97 -12.23
N HIS A 673 16.82 2.07 -12.37
CA HIS A 673 17.58 1.13 -13.18
C HIS A 673 17.06 1.00 -14.62
N GLY A 674 16.67 2.13 -15.22
CA GLY A 674 15.99 2.14 -16.53
C GLY A 674 14.48 2.06 -16.36
N ASN A 675 13.89 0.92 -16.75
CA ASN A 675 12.44 0.72 -16.78
C ASN A 675 11.93 -0.20 -15.66
N LEU A 676 12.78 -0.54 -14.67
CA LEU A 676 12.37 -1.42 -13.58
C LEU A 676 11.54 -0.64 -12.56
N ALA A 677 10.39 -1.20 -12.18
CA ALA A 677 9.58 -0.65 -11.12
C ALA A 677 10.32 -0.77 -9.78
N CYS A 678 10.15 0.20 -8.88
CA CYS A 678 10.75 0.09 -7.55
C CYS A 678 10.27 -1.18 -6.83
N GLN A 679 9.00 -1.56 -7.02
CA GLN A 679 8.43 -2.82 -6.51
C GLN A 679 9.17 -4.07 -6.99
N THR A 680 9.76 -4.07 -8.19
CA THR A 680 10.55 -5.20 -8.69
C THR A 680 11.78 -5.47 -7.82
N CYS A 681 12.38 -4.45 -7.21
CA CYS A 681 13.55 -4.63 -6.36
C CYS A 681 13.22 -4.71 -4.87
N HIS A 682 12.15 -4.05 -4.42
CA HIS A 682 11.90 -3.86 -3.00
C HIS A 682 10.59 -4.48 -2.50
N GLU A 683 9.75 -5.05 -3.39
CA GLU A 683 8.37 -5.48 -3.11
C GLU A 683 7.39 -4.29 -2.89
N SER A 684 6.16 -4.53 -2.43
CA SER A 684 5.18 -3.47 -2.15
C SER A 684 5.56 -2.63 -0.93
N THR A 685 5.10 -1.37 -0.82
CA THR A 685 5.46 -0.46 0.29
C THR A 685 5.13 -1.03 1.69
N HIS A 686 4.12 -1.90 1.78
CA HIS A 686 3.68 -2.53 3.04
C HIS A 686 4.16 -3.98 3.21
N GLY A 687 4.95 -4.50 2.28
CA GLY A 687 5.60 -5.81 2.35
C GLY A 687 7.10 -5.77 2.06
N LEU A 688 7.73 -4.59 2.11
CA LEU A 688 9.11 -4.42 1.64
C LEU A 688 10.07 -5.46 2.22
N TYR A 689 10.99 -5.93 1.39
CA TYR A 689 11.90 -6.99 1.79
C TYR A 689 12.74 -6.73 3.04
N SER A 690 13.08 -7.86 3.64
CA SER A 690 13.35 -8.16 5.04
C SER A 690 12.13 -8.06 5.93
N THR A 691 11.28 -9.08 5.88
CA THR A 691 10.22 -9.32 6.87
C THR A 691 10.79 -10.00 8.11
N ARG A 692 10.12 -9.87 9.25
CA ARG A 692 10.53 -10.59 10.47
C ARG A 692 10.24 -12.09 10.31
N TYR A 693 11.28 -12.91 10.47
CA TYR A 693 11.16 -14.36 10.42
C TYR A 693 11.57 -14.97 11.76
N ASP A 694 10.59 -15.52 12.47
CA ASP A 694 10.74 -16.20 13.77
C ASP A 694 10.55 -17.74 13.63
N GLY A 695 10.70 -18.27 12.42
CA GLY A 695 10.42 -19.66 12.03
C GLY A 695 9.03 -19.85 11.39
N ASP A 696 8.85 -20.96 10.68
CA ASP A 696 7.64 -21.23 9.87
C ASP A 696 6.33 -21.16 10.68
N GLU A 697 6.35 -21.61 11.94
CA GLU A 697 5.13 -21.66 12.77
C GLU A 697 4.78 -20.33 13.46
N ARG A 698 5.76 -19.44 13.62
CA ARG A 698 5.64 -18.23 14.45
C ARG A 698 5.74 -16.92 13.67
N SER A 699 6.09 -16.99 12.39
CA SER A 699 6.12 -15.80 11.53
C SER A 699 4.72 -15.51 11.01
N VAL A 700 4.31 -14.24 11.05
CA VAL A 700 3.04 -13.78 10.48
C VAL A 700 2.99 -14.08 8.99
N ASP A 701 4.04 -13.68 8.28
CA ASP A 701 4.17 -13.77 6.84
C ASP A 701 5.44 -14.55 6.47
N VAL A 702 5.32 -15.87 6.46
CA VAL A 702 6.37 -16.78 5.96
C VAL A 702 6.54 -16.63 4.44
N THR A 703 5.48 -16.27 3.74
CA THR A 703 5.43 -16.28 2.28
C THR A 703 6.35 -15.22 1.69
N THR A 704 6.42 -14.02 2.28
CA THR A 704 7.33 -12.97 1.81
C THR A 704 8.79 -13.30 2.09
N HIS A 705 9.08 -13.98 3.21
CA HIS A 705 10.42 -14.49 3.48
C HIS A 705 10.85 -15.48 2.39
N GLN A 706 9.99 -16.43 2.04
CA GLN A 706 10.25 -17.39 0.97
C GLN A 706 10.34 -16.71 -0.40
N GLN A 707 9.52 -15.68 -0.64
CA GLN A 707 9.54 -14.90 -1.86
C GLN A 707 10.92 -14.28 -2.08
N ALA A 708 11.49 -13.64 -1.05
CA ALA A 708 12.81 -13.03 -1.09
C ALA A 708 13.91 -14.06 -1.41
N LEU A 709 13.80 -15.26 -0.85
CA LEU A 709 14.77 -16.34 -1.06
C LEU A 709 14.84 -16.84 -2.51
N GLN A 710 13.80 -16.64 -3.33
CA GLN A 710 13.83 -16.97 -4.76
C GLN A 710 14.92 -16.18 -5.52
N TYR A 711 15.22 -14.96 -5.06
CA TYR A 711 16.21 -14.06 -5.69
C TYR A 711 17.54 -14.05 -4.95
N SER A 712 17.65 -14.79 -3.85
CA SER A 712 18.80 -14.79 -2.96
C SER A 712 19.99 -15.49 -3.60
N PRO A 713 21.19 -14.88 -3.64
CA PRO A 713 22.38 -15.52 -4.20
C PRO A 713 22.84 -16.73 -3.35
N ASP A 714 22.87 -16.58 -2.03
CA ASP A 714 23.32 -17.60 -1.07
C ASP A 714 22.16 -18.44 -0.48
N GLY A 715 20.92 -18.12 -0.85
CA GLY A 715 19.73 -18.76 -0.29
C GLY A 715 19.52 -18.46 1.19
N LYS A 716 20.01 -17.31 1.67
CA LYS A 716 19.85 -16.81 3.04
C LYS A 716 19.50 -15.33 3.07
N TYR A 717 20.04 -14.55 2.14
CA TYR A 717 19.75 -13.13 2.02
C TYR A 717 18.29 -12.89 1.66
N THR A 718 17.59 -12.08 2.46
CA THR A 718 16.16 -11.76 2.32
C THR A 718 15.87 -10.26 2.19
N GLY A 719 16.88 -9.46 1.84
CA GLY A 719 16.73 -8.03 1.56
C GLY A 719 16.33 -7.74 0.10
N PRO A 720 16.44 -6.47 -0.35
CA PRO A 720 16.13 -6.07 -1.73
C PRO A 720 16.87 -6.88 -2.80
N VAL A 721 16.24 -7.08 -3.96
CA VAL A 721 16.80 -7.87 -5.07
C VAL A 721 18.22 -7.41 -5.43
N THR A 722 19.14 -8.38 -5.49
CA THR A 722 20.56 -8.11 -5.73
C THR A 722 20.89 -8.13 -7.23
N CYS A 723 22.06 -7.61 -7.59
CA CYS A 723 22.56 -7.64 -8.98
C CYS A 723 22.61 -9.06 -9.57
N THR A 724 22.84 -10.08 -8.73
CA THR A 724 23.01 -11.47 -9.15
C THR A 724 21.72 -12.11 -9.66
N ALA A 725 20.56 -11.55 -9.33
CA ALA A 725 19.28 -12.02 -9.85
C ALA A 725 19.21 -11.87 -11.38
N CYS A 726 19.91 -10.88 -11.95
CA CYS A 726 19.83 -10.57 -13.37
C CYS A 726 21.18 -10.62 -14.09
N HIS A 727 22.28 -10.31 -13.40
CA HIS A 727 23.60 -10.16 -14.01
C HIS A 727 24.59 -11.22 -13.55
N THR A 728 25.49 -11.65 -14.43
CA THR A 728 26.78 -12.19 -14.01
C THR A 728 27.56 -11.15 -13.21
N VAL A 729 28.04 -11.53 -12.03
CA VAL A 729 28.76 -10.63 -11.12
C VAL A 729 30.18 -11.09 -10.84
N ASN A 730 31.05 -10.18 -10.40
CA ASN A 730 32.37 -10.52 -9.89
C ASN A 730 32.33 -10.93 -8.39
N ASN A 731 33.49 -11.15 -7.80
CA ASN A 731 33.62 -11.53 -6.39
C ASN A 731 33.07 -10.49 -5.39
N ASN A 732 32.83 -9.24 -5.83
CA ASN A 732 32.26 -8.18 -5.02
C ASN A 732 30.74 -8.04 -5.23
N GLY A 733 30.10 -8.96 -5.97
CA GLY A 733 28.68 -8.88 -6.31
C GLY A 733 28.31 -7.77 -7.28
N VAL A 734 29.31 -7.19 -7.96
CA VAL A 734 29.12 -6.13 -8.95
C VAL A 734 29.03 -6.74 -10.36
N PRO A 735 28.10 -6.29 -11.22
CA PRO A 735 27.99 -6.78 -12.60
C PRO A 735 29.32 -6.70 -13.36
N VAL A 736 29.68 -7.78 -14.07
CA VAL A 736 30.96 -7.86 -14.81
C VAL A 736 31.09 -6.83 -15.93
N GLN A 737 29.97 -6.21 -16.34
CA GLN A 737 29.97 -5.10 -17.30
C GLN A 737 30.68 -3.86 -16.76
N LEU A 738 30.76 -3.69 -15.43
CA LEU A 738 31.46 -2.59 -14.78
C LEU A 738 32.96 -2.86 -14.58
N GLU A 739 33.47 -4.03 -14.99
CA GLU A 739 34.90 -4.37 -14.90
C GLU A 739 35.77 -3.34 -15.63
N GLY A 740 36.85 -2.92 -14.98
CA GLY A 740 37.74 -1.86 -15.47
C GLY A 740 37.29 -0.44 -15.09
N THR A 741 36.18 -0.29 -14.38
CA THR A 741 35.75 0.97 -13.76
C THR A 741 35.99 0.94 -12.25
N GLU A 742 35.94 2.10 -11.59
CA GLU A 742 36.07 2.18 -10.11
C GLU A 742 34.90 1.49 -9.39
N TYR A 743 33.72 1.38 -10.02
CA TYR A 743 32.56 0.68 -9.46
C TYR A 743 32.78 -0.82 -9.26
N ALA A 744 33.67 -1.46 -10.03
CA ALA A 744 33.88 -2.91 -9.99
C ALA A 744 34.24 -3.46 -8.59
N ASN A 745 34.77 -2.62 -7.71
CA ASN A 745 35.24 -2.99 -6.37
C ASN A 745 34.36 -2.41 -5.25
N ASP A 746 33.16 -1.95 -5.57
CA ASP A 746 32.28 -1.29 -4.62
C ASP A 746 30.80 -1.61 -4.90
N TYR A 747 30.25 -2.52 -4.10
CA TYR A 747 28.89 -2.99 -4.26
C TYR A 747 27.88 -1.85 -4.10
N TRP A 748 28.04 -1.04 -3.05
CA TRP A 748 27.06 -0.02 -2.70
C TRP A 748 27.12 1.22 -3.60
N ALA A 749 28.30 1.59 -4.09
CA ALA A 749 28.40 2.58 -5.15
C ALA A 749 27.70 2.07 -6.43
N SER A 750 27.82 0.79 -6.75
CA SER A 750 27.14 0.18 -7.90
C SER A 750 25.61 0.12 -7.73
N VAL A 751 25.12 -0.18 -6.52
CA VAL A 751 23.69 -0.05 -6.18
C VAL A 751 23.23 1.40 -6.37
N THR A 752 24.03 2.37 -5.94
CA THR A 752 23.72 3.81 -6.13
C THR A 752 23.67 4.18 -7.61
N LEU A 753 24.54 3.59 -8.45
CA LEU A 753 24.48 3.78 -9.91
C LEU A 753 23.16 3.28 -10.50
N ALA A 754 22.68 2.10 -10.08
CA ALA A 754 21.38 1.57 -10.52
C ALA A 754 20.23 2.53 -10.17
N HIS A 755 20.29 3.18 -9.00
CA HIS A 755 19.34 4.21 -8.60
C HIS A 755 19.50 5.54 -9.37
N PHE A 756 20.62 5.78 -10.05
CA PHE A 756 20.73 6.96 -10.93
C PHE A 756 20.16 6.74 -12.34
N MET A 757 20.07 5.50 -12.78
CA MET A 757 19.67 5.16 -14.14
C MET A 757 18.18 5.43 -14.38
N ARG A 758 17.89 6.28 -15.38
CA ARG A 758 16.52 6.62 -15.82
C ARG A 758 16.11 5.81 -17.04
N GLU A 759 14.82 5.85 -17.37
CA GLU A 759 14.33 5.32 -18.65
C GLU A 759 15.17 5.88 -19.82
N GLY A 760 15.73 4.97 -20.62
CA GLY A 760 16.66 5.25 -21.71
C GLY A 760 18.13 5.01 -21.36
N ASP A 761 18.54 5.13 -20.08
CA ASP A 761 19.94 4.96 -19.67
C ASP A 761 20.42 3.51 -19.84
N GLN A 762 19.51 2.53 -19.82
CA GLN A 762 19.82 1.13 -20.12
C GLN A 762 20.34 0.90 -21.54
N LYS A 763 20.20 1.88 -22.45
CA LYS A 763 20.71 1.83 -23.83
C LYS A 763 22.14 2.38 -23.95
N LEU A 764 22.65 3.05 -22.92
CA LEU A 764 23.99 3.65 -22.94
C LEU A 764 25.07 2.57 -22.82
N SER A 765 26.22 2.80 -23.43
CA SER A 765 27.41 2.00 -23.12
C SER A 765 27.87 2.26 -21.68
N VAL A 766 28.57 1.31 -21.08
CA VAL A 766 29.11 1.46 -19.71
C VAL A 766 30.00 2.70 -19.58
N LYS A 767 30.77 3.03 -20.63
CA LYS A 767 31.63 4.22 -20.65
C LYS A 767 30.81 5.51 -20.57
N GLU A 768 29.72 5.59 -21.33
CA GLU A 768 28.82 6.74 -21.29
C GLU A 768 28.07 6.83 -19.95
N LEU A 769 27.66 5.68 -19.41
CA LEU A 769 26.95 5.60 -18.16
C LEU A 769 27.81 6.09 -16.99
N VAL A 770 29.06 5.61 -16.86
CA VAL A 770 29.99 6.04 -15.81
C VAL A 770 30.47 7.48 -16.01
N LYS A 771 30.47 7.99 -17.25
CA LYS A 771 30.69 9.42 -17.50
C LYS A 771 29.50 10.26 -17.01
N LYS A 772 28.27 9.81 -17.24
CA LYS A 772 27.04 10.48 -16.80
C LYS A 772 26.88 10.44 -15.28
N TYR A 773 27.24 9.31 -14.67
CA TYR A 773 27.18 9.07 -13.23
C TYR A 773 28.56 8.60 -12.72
N PRO A 774 29.45 9.53 -12.34
CA PRO A 774 30.80 9.19 -11.90
C PRO A 774 30.82 8.50 -10.55
N TYR A 775 31.69 7.50 -10.40
CA TYR A 775 31.91 6.73 -9.16
C TYR A 775 32.06 7.60 -7.92
N LYS A 776 32.89 8.66 -8.00
CA LYS A 776 33.15 9.57 -6.88
C LYS A 776 31.85 10.12 -6.28
N LYS A 777 30.84 10.43 -7.11
CA LYS A 777 29.56 10.93 -6.64
C LYS A 777 28.77 9.84 -5.91
N SER A 778 28.69 8.64 -6.49
CA SER A 778 28.04 7.49 -5.85
C SER A 778 28.68 7.13 -4.51
N ALA A 779 30.01 7.02 -4.46
CA ALA A 779 30.73 6.69 -3.23
C ALA A 779 30.54 7.75 -2.14
N GLN A 780 30.49 9.04 -2.50
CA GLN A 780 30.19 10.11 -1.56
C GLN A 780 28.78 9.99 -0.97
N ILE A 781 27.79 9.72 -1.82
CA ILE A 781 26.39 9.52 -1.42
C ILE A 781 26.25 8.34 -0.45
N VAL A 782 26.92 7.22 -0.76
CA VAL A 782 26.99 6.06 0.13
C VAL A 782 27.56 6.48 1.48
N LYS A 783 28.74 7.14 1.49
CA LYS A 783 29.41 7.59 2.70
C LYS A 783 28.58 8.55 3.57
N GLU A 784 27.86 9.48 2.95
CA GLU A 784 27.02 10.44 3.66
C GLU A 784 25.74 9.81 4.20
N GLY A 785 25.23 8.79 3.51
CA GLY A 785 24.00 8.08 3.82
C GLY A 785 24.12 6.90 4.74
N TRP A 786 25.31 6.32 4.83
CA TRP A 786 25.59 5.07 5.51
C TRP A 786 25.30 5.19 7.01
N LYS A 787 24.20 4.58 7.44
CA LYS A 787 23.77 4.48 8.83
C LYS A 787 23.13 3.14 9.09
#